data_AF-A0A0D0R322-F1
#
_entry.id   AF-A0A0D0R322-F1
#
_cell.length_a   1.000
_cell.length_b   1.000
_cell.length_c   1.000
_cell.angle_alpha   90.00
_cell.angle_beta   90.00
_cell.angle_gamma   90.00
#
_symmetry.space_group_name_H-M   'P 1'
#
loop_
_entity.id
_entity.type
_entity.pdbx_description
1 polymer ?
#
loop_
_entity_poly.entity_id
_entity_poly.type
_entity_poly.pdbx_seq_one_letter_code
_entity_poly.pdbx_strand_id
1 'polypeptide(L)'
;MTDETQTPPPLKKFVYPFQAASNNSETDSAATEVVDPQICYRALGNAEDGFYPIGANGQWHGGIHFGSQTGATLAQDAGIRCIADGEVIAYRIDGTYPKVAYVSCGEATYSTGFALVRHRLQLPPAPKTTESAPVEGTGSGAASTKESKEPSLIFYTLYMHLHHWKGYQDDAKKPRPAYWGDTVYEVAESATDADRGRNPHIPEGGIGLNLRDADGKTPLGFAPRGVKLKLGDQGNKAGYYAVIGIESGELVPAGLTGAYAFKKELTETPVDPTPDEVVVLDTPVAVKAGALMGHLGQYQRHVDTNPLGSSCSERPLVQLDVFSGDDVEGFIAKSRERAKLLDEKHKTLLLIEAGATLASPAKADQQIVANDGITLDTTSPKTGAWAKVRKGPMEVVGKDSLSGYDKATRTYGNGSVLSRILDADGNAIALDAYNALTDKSAYTRREVMVPTGDPVWVQRSMLDDRPLITGRTMDAWSRFPLQAGDTTGPRAAWPRVVPLKNLEMTAVEADGTRWWQVDVGTAEGSGRSGWAREKDQTKVTLCTPWDWPGFELVKADDTPPATFYANHVAKQPRTPKDEQGTLAAQGASAESAPLFQSLYDVIDVDGDKKLTATEIRKALKQPWLAQAISRLITRYDSEWAGPMTKWDALDSLIQEPRKADWMQEKKRIESLLWWDEVKGKNGFPSNNRVTHLHPAGLIGNFKLSAIDCLTYRIYAHDGSIKRITPSSIENSKLHKVRYIYIDDAEAKHELGEYDFLTTRRVLSGNVSTSGESRLVDLRDVRNYSSGQIKFGFQYDTRLTLRPYISDLALASLFGAMLDLGYEDISCNGFSDHLGHSIGGSKSHRNGENGDFKYLRLDNTTQSQSSLHIDVSPELMDEARQNSFNDSLYKYGWKDLRAWTYKIDGKSRNLNHAKHLVSHHHHLHVQGFSPDIDNADE
;
A
#
# COMPACT_ATOMS: atom_id res chain seq x y z
N MET A 1 -21.60 -36.46 12.02
CA MET A 1 -22.36 -35.59 11.10
C MET A 1 -22.27 -34.20 11.71
N THR A 2 -21.37 -33.35 11.20
CA THR A 2 -21.22 -31.97 11.67
C THR A 2 -22.30 -31.12 11.02
N ASP A 3 -23.11 -30.48 11.85
CA ASP A 3 -24.26 -29.68 11.46
C ASP A 3 -23.81 -28.52 10.54
N GLU A 4 -24.39 -28.43 9.33
CA GLU A 4 -24.01 -27.43 8.33
C GLU A 4 -24.32 -25.98 8.78
N THR A 5 -25.08 -25.82 9.87
CA THR A 5 -25.41 -24.55 10.51
C THR A 5 -24.25 -23.89 11.27
N GLN A 6 -23.10 -24.57 11.47
CA GLN A 6 -22.00 -24.05 12.29
C GLN A 6 -20.78 -23.49 11.53
N THR A 7 -20.72 -23.59 10.20
CA THR A 7 -19.53 -23.16 9.45
C THR A 7 -19.75 -21.79 8.79
N PRO A 8 -18.89 -20.77 9.05
CA PRO A 8 -19.04 -19.46 8.43
C PRO A 8 -18.95 -19.55 6.89
N PRO A 9 -19.54 -18.58 6.16
CA PRO A 9 -19.38 -18.49 4.72
C PRO A 9 -17.90 -18.30 4.34
N PRO A 10 -17.45 -18.79 3.18
CA PRO A 10 -16.10 -18.50 2.67
C PRO A 10 -15.85 -17.00 2.61
N LEU A 11 -14.70 -16.56 3.14
CA LEU A 11 -14.29 -15.16 3.06
C LEU A 11 -14.05 -14.77 1.60
N LYS A 12 -14.33 -13.50 1.27
CA LYS A 12 -14.18 -12.99 -0.10
C LYS A 12 -13.04 -11.99 -0.24
N LYS A 13 -12.74 -11.24 0.83
CA LYS A 13 -11.75 -10.17 0.82
C LYS A 13 -10.90 -10.19 2.10
N PHE A 14 -9.63 -9.80 1.95
CA PHE A 14 -8.76 -9.37 3.03
C PHE A 14 -8.55 -7.85 2.99
N VAL A 15 -8.47 -7.22 4.16
CA VAL A 15 -8.10 -5.80 4.34
C VAL A 15 -7.09 -5.67 5.48
N TYR A 16 -6.32 -4.58 5.48
CA TYR A 16 -5.48 -4.25 6.63
C TYR A 16 -6.35 -3.68 7.77
N PRO A 17 -5.95 -3.89 9.05
CA PRO A 17 -6.73 -3.50 10.21
C PRO A 17 -6.86 -1.98 10.40
N PHE A 18 -6.05 -1.20 9.68
CA PHE A 18 -6.09 0.27 9.68
C PHE A 18 -5.90 0.80 8.26
N GLN A 19 -6.41 2.01 8.04
CA GLN A 19 -6.11 2.81 6.84
C GLN A 19 -4.76 3.50 6.99
N ALA A 20 -4.19 4.00 5.89
CA ALA A 20 -2.99 4.84 5.95
C ALA A 20 -3.33 6.16 6.64
N ALA A 21 -2.47 6.63 7.53
CA ALA A 21 -2.62 7.95 8.15
C ALA A 21 -2.46 9.04 7.08
N SER A 22 -3.32 10.05 7.11
CA SER A 22 -3.11 11.28 6.35
C SER A 22 -2.01 12.08 7.03
N ASN A 23 -1.02 12.56 6.26
CA ASN A 23 0.08 13.38 6.80
C ASN A 23 -0.35 14.80 7.24
N ASN A 24 -1.65 15.09 7.37
CA ASN A 24 -2.19 16.40 7.76
C ASN A 24 -2.95 16.31 9.10
N SER A 25 -2.65 17.24 10.00
CA SER A 25 -3.38 17.51 11.25
C SER A 25 -4.68 18.32 11.02
N GLU A 26 -5.28 18.23 9.83
CA GLU A 26 -6.56 18.87 9.51
C GLU A 26 -7.62 17.81 9.28
N THR A 27 -8.78 18.01 9.90
CA THR A 27 -9.79 17.01 10.27
C THR A 27 -10.66 16.45 9.13
N ASP A 28 -10.26 16.55 7.84
CA ASP A 28 -11.16 16.17 6.72
C ASP A 28 -10.52 15.47 5.49
N SER A 29 -9.24 15.07 5.49
CA SER A 29 -8.73 14.22 4.40
C SER A 29 -9.11 12.75 4.62
N ALA A 30 -9.86 12.16 3.69
CA ALA A 30 -10.33 10.78 3.78
C ALA A 30 -9.16 9.78 3.83
N ALA A 31 -9.06 9.03 4.94
CA ALA A 31 -8.04 7.98 5.12
C ALA A 31 -8.13 6.92 4.00
N THR A 32 -6.97 6.57 3.41
CA THR A 32 -6.88 5.69 2.23
C THR A 32 -6.62 4.24 2.64
N GLU A 33 -7.22 3.26 1.95
CA GLU A 33 -6.99 1.83 2.21
C GLU A 33 -5.50 1.49 2.01
N VAL A 34 -4.87 0.81 2.98
CA VAL A 34 -3.50 0.31 2.80
C VAL A 34 -3.50 -0.78 1.74
N VAL A 35 -2.69 -0.63 0.70
CA VAL A 35 -2.60 -1.61 -0.40
C VAL A 35 -1.23 -2.31 -0.44
N ASP A 36 -0.16 -1.66 0.00
CA ASP A 36 1.16 -2.32 0.08
C ASP A 36 1.43 -2.88 1.50
N PRO A 37 1.71 -4.20 1.66
CA PRO A 37 2.16 -4.75 2.94
C PRO A 37 3.34 -3.99 3.56
N GLN A 38 4.21 -3.39 2.75
CA GLN A 38 5.37 -2.65 3.23
C GLN A 38 4.99 -1.43 4.08
N ILE A 39 3.82 -0.82 3.86
CA ILE A 39 3.32 0.26 4.72
C ILE A 39 3.07 -0.28 6.14
N CYS A 40 2.42 -1.44 6.23
CA CYS A 40 2.18 -2.09 7.52
C CYS A 40 3.49 -2.52 8.19
N TYR A 41 4.44 -3.11 7.45
CA TYR A 41 5.74 -3.50 8.03
C TYR A 41 6.56 -2.30 8.50
N ARG A 42 6.60 -1.19 7.74
CA ARG A 42 7.25 0.07 8.16
C ARG A 42 6.62 0.61 9.44
N ALA A 43 5.29 0.59 9.55
CA ALA A 43 4.58 0.98 10.77
C ALA A 43 4.98 0.10 11.96
N LEU A 44 4.96 -1.23 11.79
CA LEU A 44 5.39 -2.18 12.82
C LEU A 44 6.87 -2.03 13.20
N GLY A 45 7.73 -1.61 12.26
CA GLY A 45 9.12 -1.24 12.53
C GLY A 45 9.28 -0.01 13.43
N ASN A 46 8.20 0.73 13.71
CA ASN A 46 8.18 1.81 14.72
C ASN A 46 7.48 1.38 16.02
N ALA A 47 6.88 0.18 16.09
CA ALA A 47 6.17 -0.28 17.27
C ALA A 47 7.09 -0.31 18.52
N GLU A 48 6.52 0.04 19.67
CA GLU A 48 7.27 0.09 20.94
C GLU A 48 7.64 -1.31 21.45
N ASP A 49 6.80 -2.32 21.16
CA ASP A 49 6.96 -3.74 21.53
C ASP A 49 5.93 -4.60 20.79
N GLY A 50 5.79 -5.88 21.19
CA GLY A 50 4.80 -6.83 20.67
C GLY A 50 5.04 -7.23 19.23
N PHE A 51 6.20 -7.84 18.99
CA PHE A 51 6.59 -8.32 17.68
C PHE A 51 6.29 -9.81 17.55
N TYR A 52 5.74 -10.21 16.42
CA TYR A 52 5.63 -11.62 16.06
C TYR A 52 6.99 -12.15 15.56
N PRO A 53 7.42 -13.37 15.94
CA PRO A 53 6.81 -14.28 16.91
C PRO A 53 7.43 -14.19 18.33
N ILE A 54 8.31 -13.22 18.58
CA ILE A 54 9.01 -13.03 19.86
C ILE A 54 8.91 -11.57 20.30
N GLY A 55 8.35 -11.35 21.49
CA GLY A 55 8.21 -10.03 22.10
C GLY A 55 9.53 -9.41 22.53
N ALA A 56 9.51 -8.11 22.83
CA ALA A 56 10.71 -7.37 23.28
C ALA A 56 11.33 -7.91 24.60
N ASN A 57 10.55 -8.67 25.37
CA ASN A 57 10.97 -9.38 26.59
C ASN A 57 11.57 -10.79 26.30
N GLY A 58 11.73 -11.15 25.03
CA GLY A 58 12.26 -12.43 24.58
C GLY A 58 11.31 -13.62 24.73
N GLN A 59 10.05 -13.39 25.10
CA GLN A 59 9.02 -14.43 25.19
C GLN A 59 8.34 -14.65 23.85
N TRP A 60 7.73 -15.82 23.68
CA TRP A 60 6.75 -16.08 22.63
C TRP A 60 5.70 -14.95 22.57
N HIS A 61 5.36 -14.51 21.36
CA HIS A 61 4.31 -13.52 21.10
C HIS A 61 3.52 -13.91 19.85
N GLY A 62 2.21 -14.16 20.01
CA GLY A 62 1.37 -14.75 18.95
C GLY A 62 0.80 -13.73 17.96
N GLY A 63 0.88 -12.44 18.30
CA GLY A 63 0.28 -11.35 17.53
C GLY A 63 1.23 -10.22 17.20
N ILE A 64 0.66 -9.08 16.85
CA ILE A 64 1.39 -7.82 16.59
C ILE A 64 0.71 -6.67 17.33
N HIS A 65 1.49 -5.73 17.84
CA HIS A 65 0.97 -4.54 18.51
C HIS A 65 0.83 -3.35 17.55
N PHE A 66 -0.26 -2.62 17.71
CA PHE A 66 -0.48 -1.30 17.15
C PHE A 66 -0.72 -0.32 18.29
N GLY A 67 0.01 0.79 18.32
CA GLY A 67 -0.04 1.80 19.38
C GLY A 67 0.42 3.16 18.87
N SER A 68 0.72 4.09 19.75
CA SER A 68 1.02 5.50 19.37
C SER A 68 2.05 5.63 18.24
N GLN A 69 3.14 4.86 18.29
CA GLN A 69 4.22 4.95 17.29
C GLN A 69 3.85 4.39 15.91
N THR A 70 2.90 3.45 15.82
CA THR A 70 2.37 2.99 14.53
C THR A 70 1.35 3.98 13.95
N GLY A 71 0.85 4.91 14.77
CA GLY A 71 -0.17 5.90 14.42
C GLY A 71 0.30 6.97 13.45
N ALA A 72 1.61 7.19 13.37
CA ALA A 72 2.20 8.08 12.37
C ALA A 72 2.03 7.56 10.94
N THR A 73 1.84 6.26 10.76
CA THR A 73 1.70 5.62 9.43
C THR A 73 0.31 5.03 9.21
N LEU A 74 -0.38 4.65 10.28
CA LEU A 74 -1.71 4.03 10.25
C LEU A 74 -2.72 4.88 11.01
N ALA A 75 -3.85 5.20 10.37
CA ALA A 75 -4.94 5.94 11.00
C ALA A 75 -5.64 5.06 12.04
N GLN A 76 -5.35 5.29 13.32
CA GLN A 76 -5.85 4.46 14.44
C GLN A 76 -7.07 5.06 15.16
N ASP A 77 -7.30 6.37 15.04
CA ASP A 77 -8.38 7.08 15.76
C ASP A 77 -9.78 6.60 15.38
N ALA A 78 -9.93 6.07 14.17
CA ALA A 78 -11.19 5.51 13.69
C ALA A 78 -11.46 4.08 14.21
N GLY A 79 -10.54 3.52 15.00
CA GLY A 79 -10.60 2.17 15.55
C GLY A 79 -10.07 1.08 14.61
N ILE A 80 -9.79 -0.08 15.21
CA ILE A 80 -9.26 -1.25 14.50
C ILE A 80 -10.36 -1.95 13.70
N ARG A 81 -10.02 -2.44 12.50
CA ARG A 81 -10.95 -3.04 11.54
C ARG A 81 -10.79 -4.55 11.40
N CYS A 82 -11.90 -5.22 11.07
CA CYS A 82 -11.93 -6.65 10.81
C CYS A 82 -11.10 -6.97 9.56
N ILE A 83 -10.16 -7.91 9.61
CA ILE A 83 -9.21 -8.13 8.50
C ILE A 83 -9.80 -8.95 7.35
N ALA A 84 -10.89 -9.66 7.59
CA ALA A 84 -11.56 -10.51 6.60
C ALA A 84 -13.03 -10.72 6.97
N ASP A 85 -13.84 -11.15 6.01
CA ASP A 85 -15.21 -11.58 6.31
C ASP A 85 -15.20 -12.76 7.30
N GLY A 86 -16.13 -12.76 8.25
CA GLY A 86 -16.20 -13.78 9.29
C GLY A 86 -17.42 -13.62 10.17
N GLU A 87 -17.33 -14.20 11.37
CA GLU A 87 -18.38 -14.11 12.39
C GLU A 87 -17.73 -13.89 13.76
N VAL A 88 -18.21 -12.90 14.51
CA VAL A 88 -17.82 -12.67 15.90
C VAL A 88 -18.45 -13.78 16.74
N ILE A 89 -17.65 -14.44 17.58
CA ILE A 89 -18.09 -15.58 18.41
C ILE A 89 -18.00 -15.30 19.91
N ALA A 90 -17.11 -14.39 20.32
CA ALA A 90 -16.99 -13.97 21.70
C ALA A 90 -16.39 -12.56 21.76
N TYR A 91 -16.71 -11.83 22.83
CA TYR A 91 -16.07 -10.55 23.14
C TYR A 91 -16.09 -10.29 24.65
N ARG A 92 -15.25 -9.35 25.09
CA ARG A 92 -15.28 -8.77 26.43
C ARG A 92 -15.04 -7.27 26.32
N ILE A 93 -15.74 -6.48 27.13
CA ILE A 93 -15.47 -5.05 27.29
C ILE A 93 -15.25 -4.78 28.78
N ASP A 94 -14.15 -4.13 29.13
CA ASP A 94 -13.92 -3.70 30.51
C ASP A 94 -14.92 -2.60 30.87
N GLY A 95 -15.54 -2.62 32.05
CA GLY A 95 -16.37 -1.51 32.53
C GLY A 95 -15.52 -0.25 32.71
N THR A 96 -14.43 -0.43 33.46
CA THR A 96 -13.30 0.50 33.57
C THR A 96 -12.00 -0.31 33.50
N TYR A 97 -10.88 0.33 33.15
CA TYR A 97 -9.64 -0.44 33.02
C TYR A 97 -9.18 -0.97 34.38
N PRO A 98 -8.85 -2.27 34.48
CA PRO A 98 -8.13 -2.77 35.65
C PRO A 98 -6.73 -2.15 35.74
N LYS A 99 -6.18 -2.28 36.95
CA LYS A 99 -4.84 -1.80 37.28
C LYS A 99 -4.06 -2.84 38.06
N VAL A 100 -2.76 -2.89 37.81
CA VAL A 100 -1.81 -3.67 38.61
C VAL A 100 -0.89 -2.70 39.36
N ALA A 101 -0.86 -2.81 40.68
CA ALA A 101 0.05 -2.04 41.53
C ALA A 101 1.35 -2.81 41.73
N TYR A 102 2.46 -2.28 41.23
CA TYR A 102 3.78 -2.83 41.49
C TYR A 102 4.33 -2.31 42.83
N VAL A 103 5.23 -3.07 43.45
CA VAL A 103 5.84 -2.73 44.74
C VAL A 103 6.96 -1.72 44.56
N SER A 104 7.75 -1.83 43.49
CA SER A 104 8.90 -0.93 43.25
C SER A 104 8.55 0.38 42.53
N CYS A 105 7.37 0.47 41.91
CA CYS A 105 6.95 1.60 41.08
C CYS A 105 5.43 1.84 41.17
N GLY A 106 4.86 2.62 40.25
CA GLY A 106 3.44 2.97 40.28
C GLY A 106 2.48 1.87 39.80
N GLU A 107 1.23 2.26 39.59
CA GLU A 107 0.19 1.40 39.00
C GLU A 107 0.27 1.41 37.47
N ALA A 108 0.14 0.24 36.84
CA ALA A 108 -0.07 0.12 35.40
C ALA A 108 -1.53 -0.19 35.08
N THR A 109 -2.11 0.64 34.23
CA THR A 109 -3.44 0.47 33.64
C THR A 109 -3.35 -0.45 32.44
N TYR A 110 -4.28 -1.40 32.33
CA TYR A 110 -4.33 -2.31 31.19
C TYR A 110 -5.76 -2.69 30.84
N SER A 111 -5.98 -3.14 29.61
CA SER A 111 -7.27 -3.62 29.13
C SER A 111 -7.30 -5.14 29.07
N THR A 112 -8.44 -5.72 29.44
CA THR A 112 -8.74 -7.13 29.20
C THR A 112 -9.78 -7.31 28.08
N GLY A 113 -10.37 -6.23 27.59
CA GLY A 113 -11.35 -6.23 26.52
C GLY A 113 -10.80 -6.81 25.20
N PHE A 114 -11.64 -7.60 24.53
CA PHE A 114 -11.30 -8.21 23.24
C PHE A 114 -12.50 -8.49 22.37
N ALA A 115 -12.25 -8.74 21.09
CA ALA A 115 -13.20 -9.36 20.16
C ALA A 115 -12.56 -10.54 19.44
N LEU A 116 -13.30 -11.64 19.33
CA LEU A 116 -12.84 -12.89 18.70
C LEU A 116 -13.71 -13.21 17.49
N VAL A 117 -13.08 -13.35 16.33
CA VAL A 117 -13.76 -13.60 15.05
C VAL A 117 -13.28 -14.92 14.47
N ARG A 118 -14.21 -15.74 13.96
CA ARG A 118 -13.91 -16.93 13.16
C ARG A 118 -14.08 -16.64 11.67
N HIS A 119 -13.19 -17.17 10.86
CA HIS A 119 -13.14 -16.98 9.41
C HIS A 119 -13.04 -18.33 8.69
N ARG A 120 -13.44 -18.37 7.42
CA ARG A 120 -13.26 -19.55 6.55
C ARG A 120 -12.51 -19.18 5.28
N LEU A 121 -11.27 -19.65 5.17
CA LEU A 121 -10.49 -19.58 3.93
C LEU A 121 -10.74 -20.86 3.12
N GLN A 122 -11.48 -20.75 2.01
CA GLN A 122 -11.80 -21.89 1.14
C GLN A 122 -10.93 -21.87 -0.12
N LEU A 123 -10.45 -23.03 -0.55
CA LEU A 123 -9.72 -23.16 -1.81
C LEU A 123 -10.57 -22.72 -3.01
N PRO A 124 -9.96 -22.13 -4.05
CA PRO A 124 -10.66 -21.77 -5.27
C PRO A 124 -11.15 -23.04 -5.97
N PRO A 125 -12.30 -23.05 -6.67
CA PRO A 125 -12.85 -24.26 -7.27
C PRO A 125 -11.83 -25.03 -8.13
N ALA A 126 -11.89 -26.37 -8.09
CA ALA A 126 -11.08 -27.17 -9.01
C ALA A 126 -11.38 -26.81 -10.48
N PRO A 127 -10.38 -26.73 -11.36
CA PRO A 127 -10.63 -26.56 -12.79
C PRO A 127 -11.52 -27.69 -13.31
N LYS A 128 -12.52 -27.34 -14.14
CA LYS A 128 -13.38 -28.34 -14.77
C LYS A 128 -12.53 -29.18 -15.73
N THR A 129 -12.38 -30.48 -15.45
CA THR A 129 -11.81 -31.42 -16.40
C THR A 129 -12.75 -31.56 -17.59
N THR A 130 -12.34 -31.06 -18.76
CA THR A 130 -12.93 -31.51 -20.04
C THR A 130 -12.41 -32.92 -20.29
N GLU A 131 -13.15 -33.93 -19.86
CA GLU A 131 -12.90 -35.31 -20.26
C GLU A 131 -13.19 -35.46 -21.76
N SER A 132 -12.14 -35.63 -22.55
CA SER A 132 -12.19 -36.31 -23.84
C SER A 132 -11.18 -37.44 -23.84
N ALA A 133 -11.59 -38.60 -23.32
CA ALA A 133 -11.06 -39.90 -23.71
C ALA A 133 -12.16 -40.95 -23.47
N PRO A 134 -12.63 -41.69 -24.50
CA PRO A 134 -13.60 -42.75 -24.30
C PRO A 134 -12.90 -43.96 -23.67
N VAL A 135 -13.40 -44.41 -22.52
CA VAL A 135 -13.14 -45.76 -22.04
C VAL A 135 -14.41 -46.56 -22.33
N GLU A 136 -14.33 -47.45 -23.31
CA GLU A 136 -15.33 -48.49 -23.52
C GLU A 136 -15.39 -49.39 -22.29
N GLY A 137 -16.55 -49.48 -21.66
CA GLY A 137 -16.79 -50.34 -20.51
C GLY A 137 -18.19 -50.16 -19.97
N THR A 138 -19.12 -50.96 -20.47
CA THR A 138 -20.54 -50.98 -20.12
C THR A 138 -20.81 -51.17 -18.62
N GLY A 139 -21.58 -50.27 -18.02
CA GLY A 139 -22.17 -50.43 -16.69
C GLY A 139 -23.03 -49.23 -16.31
N SER A 140 -24.35 -49.31 -16.53
CA SER A 140 -25.30 -48.28 -16.15
C SER A 140 -25.40 -48.15 -14.62
N GLY A 141 -24.81 -47.09 -14.07
CA GLY A 141 -25.06 -46.63 -12.71
C GLY A 141 -25.23 -45.12 -12.73
N ALA A 142 -26.43 -44.64 -12.38
CA ALA A 142 -26.71 -43.22 -12.28
C ALA A 142 -25.78 -42.59 -11.23
N ALA A 143 -24.78 -41.84 -11.69
CA ALA A 143 -23.90 -41.06 -10.83
C ALA A 143 -24.64 -39.80 -10.38
N SER A 144 -25.17 -39.84 -9.16
CA SER A 144 -25.57 -38.65 -8.42
C SER A 144 -24.35 -37.76 -8.20
N THR A 145 -24.31 -36.59 -8.81
CA THR A 145 -23.33 -35.54 -8.53
C THR A 145 -23.55 -35.00 -7.11
N LYS A 146 -22.88 -35.62 -6.13
CA LYS A 146 -22.59 -34.94 -4.86
C LYS A 146 -21.45 -33.96 -5.12
N GLU A 147 -21.74 -32.66 -5.08
CA GLU A 147 -20.69 -31.62 -5.04
C GLU A 147 -19.75 -31.93 -3.87
N SER A 148 -18.49 -32.24 -4.16
CA SER A 148 -17.47 -32.40 -3.12
C SER A 148 -17.18 -31.04 -2.48
N LYS A 149 -17.45 -30.89 -1.19
CA LYS A 149 -17.18 -29.67 -0.41
C LYS A 149 -15.69 -29.31 -0.51
N GLU A 150 -15.38 -28.15 -1.09
CA GLU A 150 -13.99 -27.71 -1.29
C GLU A 150 -13.25 -27.57 0.06
N PRO A 151 -11.98 -28.00 0.15
CA PRO A 151 -11.19 -27.87 1.37
C PRO A 151 -11.19 -26.42 1.88
N SER A 152 -11.32 -26.27 3.20
CA SER A 152 -11.35 -24.97 3.87
C SER A 152 -10.49 -25.02 5.12
N LEU A 153 -9.93 -23.88 5.49
CA LEU A 153 -9.25 -23.65 6.76
C LEU A 153 -10.13 -22.71 7.61
N ILE A 154 -10.45 -23.11 8.83
CA ILE A 154 -10.99 -22.19 9.82
C ILE A 154 -9.84 -21.55 10.58
N PHE A 155 -9.80 -20.22 10.55
CA PHE A 155 -8.85 -19.46 11.36
C PHE A 155 -9.58 -18.38 12.14
N TYR A 156 -8.91 -17.88 13.16
CA TYR A 156 -9.44 -16.93 14.11
C TYR A 156 -8.60 -15.66 14.11
N THR A 157 -9.25 -14.53 14.33
CA THR A 157 -8.58 -13.28 14.66
C THR A 157 -9.00 -12.82 16.04
N LEU A 158 -8.03 -12.43 16.86
CA LEU A 158 -8.25 -11.83 18.17
C LEU A 158 -7.80 -10.37 18.14
N TYR A 159 -8.71 -9.48 18.51
CA TYR A 159 -8.46 -8.05 18.69
C TYR A 159 -8.41 -7.78 20.20
N MET A 160 -7.22 -7.70 20.79
CA MET A 160 -7.00 -7.64 22.25
C MET A 160 -6.49 -6.27 22.71
N HIS A 161 -6.83 -5.94 23.95
CA HIS A 161 -6.68 -4.63 24.60
C HIS A 161 -7.58 -3.56 23.98
N LEU A 162 -8.90 -3.81 23.93
CA LEU A 162 -9.87 -2.86 23.38
C LEU A 162 -10.31 -1.78 24.39
N HIS A 163 -10.87 -0.68 23.87
CA HIS A 163 -11.33 0.42 24.71
C HIS A 163 -12.44 0.01 25.69
N HIS A 164 -12.39 0.53 26.92
CA HIS A 164 -13.35 0.22 27.98
C HIS A 164 -14.71 0.92 27.80
N TRP A 165 -15.74 0.45 28.49
CA TRP A 165 -17.11 0.95 28.41
C TRP A 165 -17.25 2.39 28.88
N LYS A 166 -16.62 2.76 30.01
CA LYS A 166 -16.64 4.12 30.55
C LYS A 166 -16.24 5.18 29.51
N GLY A 167 -15.26 4.87 28.66
CA GLY A 167 -14.80 5.77 27.61
C GLY A 167 -15.78 5.97 26.45
N TYR A 168 -16.72 5.04 26.22
CA TYR A 168 -17.85 5.25 25.30
C TYR A 168 -18.99 6.01 25.98
N GLN A 169 -19.16 5.87 27.30
CA GLN A 169 -20.11 6.68 28.05
C GLN A 169 -19.67 8.15 28.12
N ASP A 170 -18.36 8.39 28.23
CA ASP A 170 -17.77 9.74 28.25
C ASP A 170 -17.76 10.42 26.88
N ASP A 171 -17.79 9.64 25.81
CA ASP A 171 -17.90 10.14 24.43
C ASP A 171 -18.98 9.38 23.65
N ALA A 172 -20.21 9.88 23.75
CA ALA A 172 -21.37 9.31 23.08
C ALA A 172 -21.28 9.33 21.54
N LYS A 173 -20.35 10.10 20.95
CA LYS A 173 -20.13 10.14 19.49
C LYS A 173 -19.14 9.07 19.02
N LYS A 174 -18.41 8.44 19.93
CA LYS A 174 -17.44 7.39 19.61
C LYS A 174 -18.16 6.20 18.97
N PRO A 175 -17.80 5.80 17.74
CA PRO A 175 -18.48 4.70 17.06
C PRO A 175 -18.38 3.39 17.85
N ARG A 176 -19.52 2.71 18.03
CA ARG A 176 -19.60 1.41 18.69
C ARG A 176 -19.45 0.27 17.66
N PRO A 177 -18.79 -0.85 17.99
CA PRO A 177 -18.80 -2.04 17.14
C PRO A 177 -20.22 -2.62 16.98
N ALA A 178 -20.54 -3.07 15.78
CA ALA A 178 -21.89 -3.55 15.46
C ALA A 178 -22.26 -4.88 16.16
N TYR A 179 -21.28 -5.62 16.70
CA TYR A 179 -21.50 -6.94 17.30
C TYR A 179 -21.87 -6.90 18.80
N TRP A 180 -21.95 -5.72 19.42
CA TRP A 180 -22.30 -5.58 20.85
C TRP A 180 -23.78 -5.83 21.17
N GLY A 181 -24.61 -6.05 20.15
CA GLY A 181 -26.01 -6.39 20.31
C GLY A 181 -26.92 -5.61 19.39
N ASP A 182 -28.18 -5.98 19.41
CA ASP A 182 -29.21 -5.37 18.58
C ASP A 182 -29.45 -3.90 18.97
N THR A 183 -29.92 -3.15 17.99
CA THR A 183 -30.68 -1.92 18.22
C THR A 183 -32.16 -2.34 18.28
N VAL A 184 -33.06 -1.92 19.17
CA VAL A 184 -33.04 -0.75 20.05
C VAL A 184 -33.84 0.40 19.42
N TYR A 185 -34.91 0.11 18.68
CA TYR A 185 -35.66 1.13 17.94
C TYR A 185 -36.87 1.61 18.72
N GLU A 186 -36.80 2.84 19.24
CA GLU A 186 -37.92 3.48 19.93
C GLU A 186 -38.82 4.22 18.94
N VAL A 187 -40.14 4.08 19.07
CA VAL A 187 -41.10 4.85 18.27
C VAL A 187 -40.99 6.32 18.65
N ALA A 188 -40.43 7.12 17.74
CA ALA A 188 -40.03 8.49 18.01
C ALA A 188 -41.22 9.45 18.05
N GLU A 189 -41.01 10.66 18.56
CA GLU A 189 -42.00 11.75 18.48
C GLU A 189 -42.34 12.16 17.04
N SER A 190 -41.51 11.80 16.06
CA SER A 190 -41.82 12.01 14.64
C SER A 190 -42.91 11.08 14.11
N ALA A 191 -43.20 9.96 14.78
CA ALA A 191 -44.27 9.06 14.41
C ALA A 191 -45.63 9.73 14.73
N THR A 192 -46.43 10.02 13.70
CA THR A 192 -47.62 10.88 13.80
C THR A 192 -48.91 10.18 13.36
N ASP A 193 -48.89 8.86 13.19
CA ASP A 193 -50.07 8.12 12.81
C ASP A 193 -51.15 8.19 13.91
N ALA A 194 -52.32 8.74 13.56
CA ALA A 194 -53.46 8.91 14.45
C ALA A 194 -54.85 8.68 13.77
N ASP A 195 -54.87 8.43 12.46
CA ASP A 195 -56.11 8.27 11.68
C ASP A 195 -56.74 6.88 11.88
N ARG A 196 -57.70 6.80 12.81
CA ARG A 196 -58.45 5.58 13.13
C ARG A 196 -59.32 5.07 11.97
N GLY A 197 -59.64 5.92 10.99
CA GLY A 197 -60.36 5.50 9.78
C GLY A 197 -59.49 4.68 8.82
N ARG A 198 -58.17 4.87 8.88
CA ARG A 198 -57.18 4.12 8.08
C ARG A 198 -56.56 2.94 8.81
N ASN A 199 -56.41 3.04 10.12
CA ASN A 199 -55.94 1.93 10.96
C ASN A 199 -56.85 1.78 12.20
N PRO A 200 -57.71 0.74 12.24
CA PRO A 200 -58.64 0.54 13.36
C PRO A 200 -57.92 0.12 14.66
N HIS A 201 -56.64 -0.26 14.59
CA HIS A 201 -55.83 -0.64 15.76
C HIS A 201 -55.32 0.56 16.58
N ILE A 202 -55.53 1.79 16.10
CA ILE A 202 -55.14 2.99 16.85
C ILE A 202 -56.14 3.22 18.01
N PRO A 203 -55.68 3.26 19.28
CA PRO A 203 -56.55 3.53 20.43
C PRO A 203 -57.08 4.97 20.40
N GLU A 204 -58.12 5.26 21.19
CA GLU A 204 -58.68 6.61 21.26
C GLU A 204 -57.65 7.61 21.81
N GLY A 205 -57.36 8.66 21.03
CA GLY A 205 -56.28 9.61 21.34
C GLY A 205 -54.85 9.09 21.07
N GLY A 206 -54.69 7.90 20.48
CA GLY A 206 -53.40 7.30 20.19
C GLY A 206 -52.62 8.02 19.09
N ILE A 207 -51.33 8.25 19.33
CA ILE A 207 -50.38 8.78 18.35
C ILE A 207 -49.12 7.90 18.37
N GLY A 208 -48.63 7.50 17.19
CA GLY A 208 -47.53 6.55 17.09
C GLY A 208 -47.24 6.13 15.67
N LEU A 209 -46.90 4.85 15.49
CA LEU A 209 -46.47 4.25 14.23
C LEU A 209 -47.41 3.12 13.80
N ASN A 210 -47.86 3.17 12.54
CA ASN A 210 -48.56 2.07 11.89
C ASN A 210 -47.59 0.93 11.55
N LEU A 211 -47.87 -0.26 12.10
CA LEU A 211 -47.17 -1.49 11.73
C LEU A 211 -47.89 -2.14 10.55
N ARG A 212 -47.16 -2.52 9.50
CA ARG A 212 -47.74 -2.92 8.20
C ARG A 212 -47.32 -4.33 7.77
N ASP A 213 -47.91 -4.82 6.68
CA ASP A 213 -47.44 -6.01 5.97
C ASP A 213 -46.04 -5.84 5.35
N ALA A 214 -45.47 -6.93 4.82
CA ALA A 214 -44.14 -6.95 4.19
C ALA A 214 -44.00 -6.00 2.98
N ASP A 215 -45.14 -5.61 2.37
CA ASP A 215 -45.20 -4.67 1.26
C ASP A 215 -45.37 -3.21 1.74
N GLY A 216 -45.49 -2.99 3.05
CA GLY A 216 -45.68 -1.70 3.70
C GLY A 216 -46.94 -0.97 3.25
N LYS A 217 -48.02 -1.71 2.97
CA LYS A 217 -49.31 -1.20 2.50
C LYS A 217 -50.38 -1.31 3.57
N THR A 218 -50.71 -2.51 4.01
CA THR A 218 -51.86 -2.74 4.90
C THR A 218 -51.44 -2.57 6.36
N PRO A 219 -52.09 -1.69 7.15
CA PRO A 219 -51.88 -1.65 8.60
C PRO A 219 -52.33 -2.97 9.23
N LEU A 220 -51.41 -3.67 9.88
CA LEU A 220 -51.66 -4.90 10.66
C LEU A 220 -51.74 -4.60 12.17
N GLY A 221 -51.22 -3.45 12.60
CA GLY A 221 -51.27 -3.02 13.98
C GLY A 221 -50.70 -1.63 14.19
N PHE A 222 -50.47 -1.28 15.44
CA PHE A 222 -50.04 0.04 15.86
C PHE A 222 -49.05 -0.05 17.04
N ALA A 223 -48.00 0.76 17.00
CA ALA A 223 -47.05 0.93 18.08
C ALA A 223 -47.12 2.38 18.61
N PRO A 224 -47.56 2.61 19.85
CA PRO A 224 -47.53 3.94 20.47
C PRO A 224 -46.12 4.53 20.54
N ARG A 225 -46.01 5.86 20.62
CA ARG A 225 -44.72 6.53 20.92
C ARG A 225 -44.10 5.97 22.21
N GLY A 226 -42.79 5.83 22.22
CA GLY A 226 -42.03 5.27 23.34
C GLY A 226 -41.98 3.73 23.40
N VAL A 227 -42.72 3.02 22.53
CA VAL A 227 -42.53 1.57 22.39
C VAL A 227 -41.17 1.27 21.77
N LYS A 228 -40.46 0.29 22.33
CA LYS A 228 -39.12 -0.12 21.92
C LYS A 228 -39.15 -1.48 21.23
N LEU A 229 -38.66 -1.50 19.99
CA LEU A 229 -38.73 -2.64 19.06
C LEU A 229 -37.33 -3.17 18.72
N LYS A 230 -37.27 -4.47 18.41
CA LYS A 230 -36.17 -5.10 17.69
C LYS A 230 -36.61 -5.33 16.25
N LEU A 231 -35.78 -4.91 15.31
CA LEU A 231 -36.04 -5.04 13.88
C LEU A 231 -35.14 -6.11 13.27
N GLY A 232 -35.71 -6.94 12.40
CA GLY A 232 -34.98 -7.92 11.59
C GLY A 232 -34.77 -7.42 10.17
N ASP A 233 -34.83 -8.34 9.21
CA ASP A 233 -34.59 -8.03 7.79
C ASP A 233 -35.61 -7.04 7.21
N GLN A 234 -35.16 -6.30 6.20
CA GLN A 234 -36.03 -5.43 5.41
C GLN A 234 -37.04 -6.27 4.62
N GLY A 235 -38.30 -5.84 4.63
CA GLY A 235 -39.35 -6.43 3.80
C GLY A 235 -39.19 -6.11 2.31
N ASN A 236 -40.22 -6.44 1.53
CA ASN A 236 -40.24 -6.19 0.07
C ASN A 236 -40.17 -4.69 -0.25
N LYS A 237 -40.64 -3.83 0.65
CA LYS A 237 -40.61 -2.37 0.51
C LYS A 237 -39.44 -1.76 1.27
N ALA A 238 -38.66 -0.93 0.57
CA ALA A 238 -37.57 -0.16 1.15
C ALA A 238 -38.00 0.68 2.36
N GLY A 239 -37.23 0.58 3.44
CA GLY A 239 -37.47 1.30 4.69
C GLY A 239 -38.40 0.61 5.70
N TYR A 240 -39.06 -0.49 5.32
CA TYR A 240 -39.89 -1.30 6.22
C TYR A 240 -39.12 -2.54 6.68
N TYR A 241 -39.02 -2.75 7.99
CA TYR A 241 -38.25 -3.85 8.59
C TYR A 241 -39.13 -4.69 9.49
N ALA A 242 -38.92 -6.01 9.47
CA ALA A 242 -39.71 -6.95 10.25
C ALA A 242 -39.57 -6.65 11.75
N VAL A 243 -40.67 -6.59 12.49
CA VAL A 243 -40.64 -6.50 13.95
C VAL A 243 -40.43 -7.92 14.49
N ILE A 244 -39.24 -8.19 15.02
CA ILE A 244 -38.83 -9.51 15.50
C ILE A 244 -38.87 -9.63 17.03
N GLY A 245 -39.03 -8.51 17.74
CA GLY A 245 -39.14 -8.48 19.19
C GLY A 245 -39.59 -7.13 19.73
N ILE A 246 -40.06 -7.13 20.97
CA ILE A 246 -40.46 -5.94 21.72
C ILE A 246 -39.59 -5.91 22.97
N GLU A 247 -38.83 -4.84 23.14
CA GLU A 247 -37.95 -4.65 24.30
C GLU A 247 -38.73 -4.04 25.48
N SER A 248 -39.61 -3.05 25.20
CA SER A 248 -40.50 -2.47 26.20
C SER A 248 -41.72 -1.81 25.55
N GLY A 249 -42.85 -1.80 26.26
CA GLY A 249 -44.13 -1.30 25.74
C GLY A 249 -44.99 -2.43 25.14
N GLU A 250 -46.11 -2.07 24.52
CA GLU A 250 -47.08 -3.03 23.97
C GLU A 250 -47.57 -2.59 22.59
N LEU A 251 -47.67 -3.54 21.66
CA LEU A 251 -48.27 -3.31 20.34
C LEU A 251 -49.79 -3.51 20.41
N VAL A 252 -50.51 -2.86 19.50
CA VAL A 252 -51.95 -3.03 19.36
C VAL A 252 -52.26 -3.71 18.02
N PRO A 253 -52.90 -4.90 18.01
CA PRO A 253 -53.29 -5.71 19.17
C PRO A 253 -52.08 -6.39 19.85
N ALA A 254 -52.23 -6.75 21.12
CA ALA A 254 -51.21 -7.48 21.88
C ALA A 254 -50.87 -8.81 21.19
N GLY A 255 -49.58 -9.17 21.15
CA GLY A 255 -49.11 -10.41 20.52
C GLY A 255 -49.07 -10.38 18.99
N LEU A 256 -49.14 -9.21 18.36
CA LEU A 256 -48.97 -9.05 16.91
C LEU A 256 -47.63 -9.63 16.43
N THR A 257 -47.68 -10.47 15.39
CA THR A 257 -46.51 -11.05 14.72
C THR A 257 -46.57 -10.81 13.21
N GLY A 258 -45.43 -10.87 12.52
CA GLY A 258 -45.36 -10.72 11.06
C GLY A 258 -45.57 -9.29 10.54
N ALA A 259 -45.49 -8.28 11.41
CA ALA A 259 -45.65 -6.87 11.06
C ALA A 259 -44.29 -6.18 10.82
N TYR A 260 -44.32 -5.11 10.06
CA TYR A 260 -43.14 -4.35 9.63
C TYR A 260 -43.26 -2.88 10.05
N ALA A 261 -42.17 -2.34 10.59
CA ALA A 261 -42.07 -0.96 11.07
C ALA A 261 -41.27 -0.10 10.06
N PHE A 262 -41.68 1.16 9.88
CA PHE A 262 -40.96 2.10 9.01
C PHE A 262 -39.80 2.76 9.77
N LYS A 263 -38.56 2.42 9.41
CA LYS A 263 -37.36 2.77 10.20
C LYS A 263 -37.15 4.29 10.38
N LYS A 264 -37.59 5.12 9.43
CA LYS A 264 -37.39 6.58 9.48
C LYS A 264 -38.15 7.27 10.63
N GLU A 265 -39.17 6.63 11.17
CA GLU A 265 -39.98 7.15 12.28
C GLU A 265 -39.55 6.59 13.65
N LEU A 266 -38.39 5.93 13.69
CA LEU A 266 -37.83 5.33 14.89
C LEU A 266 -36.53 6.03 15.29
N THR A 267 -36.28 6.10 16.60
CA THR A 267 -35.00 6.51 17.17
C THR A 267 -34.20 5.25 17.52
N GLU A 268 -33.05 5.11 16.87
CA GLU A 268 -32.11 4.00 17.05
C GLU A 268 -31.26 4.23 18.30
N THR A 269 -31.37 3.33 19.28
CA THR A 269 -30.64 3.33 20.55
C THR A 269 -29.89 2.00 20.70
N PRO A 270 -28.56 1.97 20.54
CA PRO A 270 -27.80 0.74 20.73
C PRO A 270 -27.98 0.19 22.15
N VAL A 271 -28.15 -1.13 22.30
CA VAL A 271 -28.11 -1.78 23.61
C VAL A 271 -26.72 -1.64 24.20
N ASP A 272 -26.65 -1.33 25.49
CA ASP A 272 -25.39 -1.24 26.21
C ASP A 272 -24.83 -2.65 26.47
N PRO A 273 -23.53 -2.89 26.26
CA PRO A 273 -22.93 -4.19 26.49
C PRO A 273 -22.85 -4.49 28.00
N THR A 274 -22.81 -5.77 28.36
CA THR A 274 -22.47 -6.19 29.73
C THR A 274 -20.95 -6.09 29.92
N PRO A 275 -20.46 -5.18 30.78
CA PRO A 275 -19.03 -5.06 31.02
C PRO A 275 -18.48 -6.16 31.92
N ASP A 276 -17.15 -6.33 31.89
CA ASP A 276 -16.34 -7.16 32.78
C ASP A 276 -16.60 -8.69 32.72
N GLU A 277 -17.34 -9.16 31.71
CA GLU A 277 -17.62 -10.57 31.46
C GLU A 277 -17.23 -10.98 30.03
N VAL A 278 -16.81 -12.25 29.86
CA VAL A 278 -16.67 -12.83 28.52
C VAL A 278 -18.04 -13.24 28.01
N VAL A 279 -18.53 -12.49 27.02
CA VAL A 279 -19.77 -12.79 26.32
C VAL A 279 -19.47 -13.76 25.19
N VAL A 280 -19.87 -15.02 25.35
CA VAL A 280 -19.90 -15.99 24.24
C VAL A 280 -21.26 -15.90 23.57
N LEU A 281 -21.26 -15.55 22.29
CA LEU A 281 -22.49 -15.33 21.54
C LEU A 281 -23.18 -16.67 21.23
N ASP A 282 -24.43 -16.83 21.68
CA ASP A 282 -25.25 -18.00 21.35
C ASP A 282 -25.45 -18.13 19.84
N THR A 283 -25.61 -16.99 19.15
CA THR A 283 -25.62 -16.89 17.69
C THR A 283 -24.46 -16.00 17.24
N PRO A 284 -23.44 -16.55 16.56
CA PRO A 284 -22.34 -15.77 16.01
C PRO A 284 -22.81 -14.65 15.09
N VAL A 285 -22.22 -13.46 15.23
CA VAL A 285 -22.64 -12.25 14.49
C VAL A 285 -21.77 -12.07 13.25
N ALA A 286 -22.39 -12.07 12.07
CA ALA A 286 -21.67 -11.88 10.80
C ALA A 286 -20.97 -10.51 10.75
N VAL A 287 -19.70 -10.51 10.31
CA VAL A 287 -18.87 -9.31 10.18
C VAL A 287 -18.19 -9.29 8.81
N LYS A 288 -18.08 -8.10 8.22
CA LYS A 288 -17.42 -7.88 6.92
C LYS A 288 -15.98 -7.43 7.11
N ALA A 289 -15.13 -7.76 6.15
CA ALA A 289 -13.81 -7.15 6.04
C ALA A 289 -13.94 -5.61 6.08
N GLY A 290 -13.22 -4.95 6.98
CA GLY A 290 -13.24 -3.50 7.17
C GLY A 290 -14.23 -2.99 8.23
N ALA A 291 -15.08 -3.85 8.82
CA ALA A 291 -15.98 -3.45 9.89
C ALA A 291 -15.22 -3.05 11.16
N LEU A 292 -15.77 -2.11 11.95
CA LEU A 292 -15.18 -1.70 13.23
C LEU A 292 -15.17 -2.86 14.23
N MET A 293 -14.00 -3.21 14.75
CA MET A 293 -13.85 -4.20 15.81
C MET A 293 -13.74 -3.58 17.20
N GLY A 294 -13.33 -2.33 17.31
CA GLY A 294 -13.20 -1.60 18.57
C GLY A 294 -12.18 -0.47 18.44
N HIS A 295 -12.01 0.29 19.50
CA HIS A 295 -10.97 1.31 19.61
C HIS A 295 -9.79 0.79 20.44
N LEU A 296 -8.62 1.40 20.29
CA LEU A 296 -7.43 1.05 21.06
C LEU A 296 -7.72 1.22 22.56
N GLY A 297 -7.37 0.21 23.33
CA GLY A 297 -7.44 0.25 24.78
C GLY A 297 -6.15 0.78 25.39
N GLN A 298 -5.94 0.53 26.68
CA GLN A 298 -4.73 0.91 27.39
C GLN A 298 -3.91 -0.34 27.71
N TYR A 299 -2.59 -0.25 27.61
CA TYR A 299 -1.69 -1.30 28.10
C TYR A 299 -0.35 -0.71 28.53
N GLN A 300 -0.23 -0.31 29.79
CA GLN A 300 1.02 0.18 30.37
C GLN A 300 1.90 -0.98 30.82
N ARG A 301 3.21 -0.87 30.60
CA ARG A 301 4.21 -1.83 31.10
C ARG A 301 4.71 -1.40 32.47
N HIS A 302 5.37 -2.33 33.17
CA HIS A 302 6.14 -2.04 34.38
C HIS A 302 7.10 -0.84 34.21
N VAL A 303 7.79 -0.74 33.07
CA VAL A 303 8.73 0.36 32.80
C VAL A 303 8.05 1.71 32.63
N ASP A 304 6.77 1.74 32.26
CA ASP A 304 6.01 2.97 32.02
C ASP A 304 5.51 3.60 33.35
N THR A 305 5.57 2.85 34.46
CA THR A 305 5.11 3.31 35.78
C THR A 305 6.24 3.89 36.65
N ASN A 306 7.44 4.06 36.09
CA ASN A 306 8.59 4.61 36.82
C ASN A 306 8.39 6.11 37.11
N PRO A 307 8.37 6.54 38.38
CA PRO A 307 8.10 7.93 38.77
C PRO A 307 9.17 8.95 38.34
N LEU A 308 10.37 8.50 37.95
CA LEU A 308 11.45 9.35 37.43
C LEU A 308 11.45 9.48 35.90
N GLY A 309 10.66 8.68 35.19
CA GLY A 309 10.43 8.82 33.76
C GLY A 309 9.41 9.92 33.49
N SER A 310 9.56 10.64 32.37
CA SER A 310 8.52 11.56 31.88
C SER A 310 7.19 10.80 31.80
N SER A 311 6.27 11.15 32.70
CA SER A 311 5.00 10.50 32.95
C SER A 311 4.15 10.41 31.68
N CYS A 312 4.05 9.22 31.07
CA CYS A 312 2.96 8.92 30.15
C CYS A 312 1.86 8.21 30.94
N SER A 313 0.83 8.97 31.33
CA SER A 313 -0.35 8.42 32.01
C SER A 313 -1.18 7.47 31.13
N GLU A 314 -0.92 7.45 29.82
CA GLU A 314 -1.64 6.63 28.84
C GLU A 314 -0.68 5.97 27.85
N ARG A 315 -0.97 4.72 27.51
CA ARG A 315 -0.32 3.92 26.49
C ARG A 315 -1.39 3.22 25.64
N PRO A 316 -1.95 3.89 24.62
CA PRO A 316 -2.96 3.29 23.76
C PRO A 316 -2.35 2.14 22.95
N LEU A 317 -3.01 0.98 22.98
CA LEU A 317 -2.52 -0.24 22.35
C LEU A 317 -3.69 -1.12 21.90
N VAL A 318 -3.51 -1.83 20.80
CA VAL A 318 -4.28 -3.03 20.46
C VAL A 318 -3.32 -4.10 19.94
N GLN A 319 -3.52 -5.35 20.38
CA GLN A 319 -2.83 -6.52 19.85
C GLN A 319 -3.76 -7.27 18.88
N LEU A 320 -3.22 -7.66 17.71
CA LEU A 320 -3.93 -8.47 16.72
C LEU A 320 -3.23 -9.82 16.55
N ASP A 321 -3.93 -10.90 16.86
CA ASP A 321 -3.47 -12.28 16.63
C ASP A 321 -4.24 -12.92 15.48
N VAL A 322 -3.57 -13.80 14.73
CA VAL A 322 -4.19 -14.69 13.74
C VAL A 322 -3.73 -16.11 14.00
N PHE A 323 -4.67 -17.03 14.25
CA PHE A 323 -4.33 -18.42 14.56
C PHE A 323 -5.39 -19.42 14.10
N SER A 324 -5.03 -20.70 14.01
CA SER A 324 -5.91 -21.81 13.65
C SER A 324 -5.71 -23.01 14.57
N GLY A 325 -6.81 -23.66 14.96
CA GLY A 325 -6.79 -24.96 15.65
C GLY A 325 -6.84 -26.17 14.71
N ASP A 326 -7.20 -25.96 13.44
CA ASP A 326 -7.23 -27.00 12.40
C ASP A 326 -5.82 -27.33 11.88
N ASP A 327 -5.70 -28.44 11.15
CA ASP A 327 -4.46 -28.87 10.49
C ASP A 327 -4.06 -27.93 9.33
N VAL A 328 -3.38 -26.83 9.68
CA VAL A 328 -2.81 -25.85 8.74
C VAL A 328 -1.83 -26.52 7.77
N GLU A 329 -1.03 -27.48 8.23
CA GLU A 329 -0.07 -28.21 7.40
C GLU A 329 -0.80 -29.00 6.30
N GLY A 330 -1.82 -29.78 6.68
CA GLY A 330 -2.67 -30.51 5.74
C GLY A 330 -3.46 -29.61 4.80
N PHE A 331 -3.91 -28.43 5.26
CA PHE A 331 -4.56 -27.45 4.38
C PHE A 331 -3.58 -26.86 3.36
N ILE A 332 -2.39 -26.44 3.78
CA ILE A 332 -1.35 -25.89 2.89
C ILE A 332 -0.91 -26.95 1.87
N ALA A 333 -0.79 -28.21 2.26
CA ALA A 333 -0.51 -29.30 1.33
C ALA A 333 -1.60 -29.41 0.24
N LYS A 334 -2.89 -29.42 0.62
CA LYS A 334 -4.01 -29.42 -0.34
C LYS A 334 -4.05 -28.16 -1.19
N SER A 335 -3.71 -27.01 -0.61
CA SER A 335 -3.62 -25.71 -1.29
C SER A 335 -2.57 -25.74 -2.39
N ARG A 336 -1.38 -26.26 -2.10
CA ARG A 336 -0.29 -26.43 -3.07
C ARG A 336 -0.65 -27.41 -4.19
N GLU A 337 -1.34 -28.51 -3.86
CA GLU A 337 -1.86 -29.42 -4.91
C GLU A 337 -2.90 -28.72 -5.79
N ARG A 338 -3.80 -27.90 -5.22
CA ARG A 338 -4.76 -27.11 -6.00
C ARG A 338 -4.06 -26.08 -6.87
N ALA A 339 -3.03 -25.40 -6.37
CA ALA A 339 -2.29 -24.37 -7.09
C ALA A 339 -1.66 -24.89 -8.39
N LYS A 340 -1.14 -26.13 -8.39
CA LYS A 340 -0.61 -26.80 -9.60
C LYS A 340 -1.64 -26.96 -10.72
N LEU A 341 -2.93 -26.99 -10.38
CA LEU A 341 -4.02 -27.14 -11.33
C LEU A 341 -4.55 -25.79 -11.84
N LEU A 342 -4.22 -24.69 -11.18
CA LEU A 342 -4.70 -23.37 -11.58
C LEU A 342 -4.00 -22.89 -12.85
N ASP A 343 -4.76 -22.21 -13.71
CA ASP A 343 -4.23 -21.63 -14.94
C ASP A 343 -3.26 -20.46 -14.66
N GLU A 344 -2.49 -20.07 -15.69
CA GLU A 344 -1.47 -19.01 -15.61
C GLU A 344 -1.99 -17.68 -15.07
N LYS A 345 -3.29 -17.36 -15.23
CA LYS A 345 -3.85 -16.08 -14.76
C LYS A 345 -3.90 -15.98 -13.23
N HIS A 346 -3.82 -17.11 -12.53
CA HIS A 346 -3.75 -17.15 -11.07
C HIS A 346 -2.32 -16.96 -10.55
N LYS A 347 -1.30 -17.13 -11.40
CA LYS A 347 0.12 -16.96 -11.04
C LYS A 347 0.49 -15.48 -11.01
N THR A 348 0.09 -14.84 -9.92
CA THR A 348 0.15 -13.39 -9.73
C THR A 348 1.31 -12.95 -8.85
N LEU A 349 2.09 -13.89 -8.32
CA LEU A 349 3.23 -13.66 -7.45
C LEU A 349 4.51 -14.20 -8.10
N LEU A 350 5.63 -13.54 -7.86
CA LEU A 350 6.97 -14.01 -8.18
C LEU A 350 7.69 -14.33 -6.86
N LEU A 351 8.13 -15.58 -6.71
CA LEU A 351 8.97 -16.04 -5.60
C LEU A 351 10.42 -16.11 -6.07
N ILE A 352 11.29 -15.41 -5.35
CA ILE A 352 12.74 -15.54 -5.42
C ILE A 352 13.17 -16.22 -4.13
N GLU A 353 13.66 -17.45 -4.19
CA GLU A 353 14.09 -18.18 -3.00
C GLU A 353 15.49 -17.75 -2.55
N ALA A 354 15.80 -17.97 -1.28
CA ALA A 354 17.14 -17.72 -0.75
C ALA A 354 18.20 -18.48 -1.57
N GLY A 355 19.25 -17.77 -1.94
CA GLY A 355 20.35 -18.24 -2.77
C GLY A 355 20.11 -18.15 -4.28
N ALA A 356 18.96 -17.67 -4.75
CA ALA A 356 18.74 -17.34 -6.15
C ALA A 356 19.70 -16.22 -6.58
N THR A 357 20.26 -16.32 -7.79
CA THR A 357 21.08 -15.27 -8.39
C THR A 357 20.28 -14.61 -9.50
N LEU A 358 20.08 -13.29 -9.39
CA LEU A 358 19.42 -12.50 -10.42
C LEU A 358 20.40 -12.17 -11.55
N ALA A 359 19.88 -11.91 -12.74
CA ALA A 359 20.69 -11.49 -13.87
C ALA A 359 21.00 -9.99 -13.82
N SER A 360 22.13 -9.60 -14.42
CA SER A 360 22.45 -8.23 -14.75
C SER A 360 22.53 -8.06 -16.26
N PRO A 361 22.21 -6.88 -16.82
CA PRO A 361 22.45 -6.63 -18.23
C PRO A 361 23.94 -6.81 -18.55
N ALA A 362 24.25 -7.60 -19.58
CA ALA A 362 25.61 -7.71 -20.09
C ALA A 362 26.14 -6.34 -20.54
N LYS A 363 27.46 -6.17 -20.59
CA LYS A 363 28.06 -4.98 -21.21
C LYS A 363 27.75 -4.97 -22.70
N ALA A 364 27.49 -3.78 -23.25
CA ALA A 364 27.31 -3.62 -24.69
C ALA A 364 28.56 -4.07 -25.44
N ASP A 365 28.37 -4.84 -26.51
CA ASP A 365 29.43 -5.37 -27.37
C ASP A 365 29.44 -4.72 -28.76
N GLN A 366 28.46 -3.86 -29.05
CA GLN A 366 28.34 -3.10 -30.28
C GLN A 366 27.92 -1.65 -30.01
N GLN A 367 28.08 -0.81 -31.03
CA GLN A 367 27.53 0.54 -31.05
C GLN A 367 26.84 0.83 -32.39
N ILE A 368 25.84 1.70 -32.34
CA ILE A 368 25.21 2.33 -33.51
C ILE A 368 25.74 3.76 -33.57
N VAL A 369 26.35 4.14 -34.70
CA VAL A 369 26.91 5.48 -34.87
C VAL A 369 25.80 6.49 -35.16
N ALA A 370 26.03 7.77 -34.84
CA ALA A 370 25.01 8.83 -34.93
C ALA A 370 24.38 9.03 -36.32
N ASN A 371 25.06 8.61 -37.38
CA ASN A 371 24.62 8.78 -38.78
C ASN A 371 23.93 7.53 -39.34
N ASP A 372 23.93 6.42 -38.61
CA ASP A 372 23.23 5.21 -39.05
C ASP A 372 21.73 5.38 -38.85
N GLY A 373 20.97 4.85 -39.80
CA GLY A 373 19.54 4.69 -39.65
C GLY A 373 19.18 3.43 -38.86
N ILE A 374 18.08 3.47 -38.09
CA ILE A 374 17.56 2.35 -37.31
C ILE A 374 16.07 2.09 -37.60
N THR A 375 15.68 0.82 -37.58
CA THR A 375 14.27 0.40 -37.62
C THR A 375 14.05 -0.78 -36.68
N LEU A 376 12.84 -0.91 -36.13
CA LEU A 376 12.45 -2.10 -35.40
C LEU A 376 12.52 -3.34 -36.30
N ASP A 377 13.13 -4.41 -35.80
CA ASP A 377 13.08 -5.71 -36.44
C ASP A 377 11.70 -6.35 -36.22
N THR A 378 11.23 -7.18 -37.16
CA THR A 378 9.92 -7.84 -37.05
C THR A 378 9.82 -8.82 -35.89
N THR A 379 10.96 -9.30 -35.37
CA THR A 379 11.05 -10.16 -34.17
C THR A 379 11.22 -9.35 -32.87
N SER A 380 11.19 -8.02 -32.95
CA SER A 380 11.30 -7.16 -31.78
C SER A 380 10.04 -7.27 -30.91
N PRO A 381 10.17 -7.45 -29.59
CA PRO A 381 9.03 -7.42 -28.68
C PRO A 381 8.34 -6.06 -28.71
N LYS A 382 7.04 -6.02 -28.42
CA LYS A 382 6.26 -4.77 -28.42
C LYS A 382 6.50 -3.92 -27.15
N THR A 383 6.86 -4.57 -26.05
CA THR A 383 7.05 -3.95 -24.73
C THR A 383 8.39 -4.39 -24.14
N GLY A 384 8.76 -3.82 -22.99
CA GLY A 384 9.97 -4.16 -22.23
C GLY A 384 11.16 -3.24 -22.48
N ALA A 385 12.13 -3.28 -21.57
CA ALA A 385 13.26 -2.34 -21.50
C ALA A 385 14.18 -2.32 -22.74
N TRP A 386 14.19 -3.39 -23.54
CA TRP A 386 14.99 -3.46 -24.77
C TRP A 386 14.12 -3.73 -26.00
N ALA A 387 14.59 -3.24 -27.13
CA ALA A 387 14.01 -3.44 -28.44
C ALA A 387 15.07 -3.99 -29.40
N LYS A 388 14.66 -4.89 -30.28
CA LYS A 388 15.51 -5.41 -31.35
C LYS A 388 15.37 -4.53 -32.58
N VAL A 389 16.49 -4.08 -33.13
CA VAL A 389 16.56 -3.14 -34.26
C VAL A 389 17.51 -3.63 -35.33
N ARG A 390 17.27 -3.20 -36.56
CA ARG A 390 18.27 -3.26 -37.64
C ARG A 390 18.88 -1.87 -37.82
N LYS A 391 20.17 -1.84 -38.09
CA LYS A 391 20.93 -0.62 -38.39
C LYS A 391 21.43 -0.62 -39.84
N GLY A 392 21.71 0.55 -40.38
CA GLY A 392 22.47 0.66 -41.63
C GLY A 392 22.56 2.08 -42.16
N PRO A 393 23.32 2.30 -43.24
CA PRO A 393 23.57 3.63 -43.76
C PRO A 393 22.30 4.28 -44.32
N MET A 394 22.28 5.61 -44.25
CA MET A 394 21.31 6.45 -44.95
C MET A 394 21.81 6.74 -46.37
N GLU A 395 20.99 6.43 -47.36
CA GLU A 395 21.30 6.64 -48.78
C GLU A 395 20.21 7.46 -49.48
N VAL A 396 20.62 8.33 -50.40
CA VAL A 396 19.68 9.05 -51.28
C VAL A 396 19.68 8.37 -52.64
N VAL A 397 18.52 7.81 -53.01
CA VAL A 397 18.32 7.07 -54.27
C VAL A 397 17.21 7.69 -55.11
N GLY A 398 17.21 7.39 -56.41
CA GLY A 398 16.12 7.78 -57.30
C GLY A 398 14.83 7.00 -56.97
N LYS A 399 13.67 7.64 -57.09
CA LYS A 399 12.37 6.95 -56.93
C LYS A 399 12.26 5.76 -57.89
N ASP A 400 12.77 5.90 -59.10
CA ASP A 400 12.63 4.90 -60.16
C ASP A 400 13.50 3.65 -59.93
N SER A 401 14.51 3.71 -59.04
CA SER A 401 15.30 2.55 -58.63
C SER A 401 14.64 1.72 -57.52
N LEU A 402 13.45 2.12 -57.06
CA LEU A 402 12.74 1.48 -55.96
C LEU A 402 11.39 0.92 -56.45
N SER A 403 11.04 -0.28 -56.01
CA SER A 403 9.76 -0.94 -56.34
C SER A 403 9.22 -1.71 -55.14
N GLY A 404 7.94 -2.11 -55.18
CA GLY A 404 7.33 -2.94 -54.12
C GLY A 404 7.23 -2.26 -52.76
N TYR A 405 6.75 -1.02 -52.70
CA TYR A 405 6.61 -0.27 -51.44
C TYR A 405 5.45 -0.79 -50.57
N ASP A 406 5.76 -1.23 -49.36
CA ASP A 406 4.80 -1.54 -48.32
C ASP A 406 4.54 -0.29 -47.46
N LYS A 407 3.30 0.18 -47.43
CA LYS A 407 2.89 1.38 -46.70
C LYS A 407 2.92 1.17 -45.18
N ALA A 408 2.68 -0.04 -44.69
CA ALA A 408 2.60 -0.33 -43.27
C ALA A 408 3.99 -0.34 -42.62
N THR A 409 4.96 -0.95 -43.29
CA THR A 409 6.36 -1.04 -42.82
C THR A 409 7.27 0.05 -43.39
N ARG A 410 6.78 0.84 -44.36
CA ARG A 410 7.53 1.85 -45.12
C ARG A 410 8.76 1.28 -45.82
N THR A 411 8.74 -0.01 -46.15
CA THR A 411 9.86 -0.72 -46.78
C THR A 411 9.62 -0.89 -48.27
N TYR A 412 10.68 -0.79 -49.07
CA TYR A 412 10.66 -1.18 -50.48
C TYR A 412 10.97 -2.67 -50.63
N GLY A 413 10.70 -3.26 -51.80
CA GLY A 413 10.89 -4.68 -52.08
C GLY A 413 12.34 -5.15 -51.98
N ASN A 414 13.31 -4.23 -52.03
CA ASN A 414 14.73 -4.49 -51.76
C ASN A 414 15.10 -4.44 -50.26
N GLY A 415 14.15 -4.25 -49.36
CA GLY A 415 14.34 -4.18 -47.91
C GLY A 415 14.74 -2.80 -47.37
N SER A 416 14.98 -1.81 -48.23
CA SER A 416 15.30 -0.43 -47.79
C SER A 416 14.08 0.26 -47.17
N VAL A 417 14.29 1.09 -46.15
CA VAL A 417 13.22 1.71 -45.36
C VAL A 417 13.18 3.22 -45.63
N LEU A 418 12.00 3.74 -46.00
CA LEU A 418 11.82 5.15 -46.35
C LEU A 418 11.90 6.08 -45.14
N SER A 419 12.93 6.94 -45.12
CA SER A 419 13.07 8.05 -44.17
C SER A 419 12.33 9.29 -44.66
N ARG A 420 12.82 9.92 -45.75
CA ARG A 420 12.32 11.21 -46.26
C ARG A 420 12.17 11.21 -47.78
N ILE A 421 11.38 12.16 -48.29
CA ILE A 421 11.16 12.38 -49.72
C ILE A 421 11.82 13.69 -50.12
N LEU A 422 12.63 13.67 -51.18
CA LEU A 422 13.49 14.79 -51.56
C LEU A 422 13.17 15.25 -52.99
N ASP A 423 13.23 16.56 -53.19
CA ASP A 423 13.26 17.16 -54.52
C ASP A 423 14.66 17.06 -55.18
N ALA A 424 14.80 17.65 -56.37
CA ALA A 424 16.08 17.68 -57.09
C ALA A 424 17.16 18.51 -56.37
N ASP A 425 16.76 19.50 -55.56
CA ASP A 425 17.66 20.41 -54.83
C ASP A 425 18.06 19.86 -53.45
N GLY A 426 17.36 18.85 -52.95
CA GLY A 426 17.66 18.17 -51.69
C GLY A 426 16.76 18.59 -50.54
N ASN A 427 15.72 19.40 -50.82
CA ASN A 427 14.75 19.78 -49.80
C ASN A 427 13.88 18.57 -49.46
N ALA A 428 13.90 18.19 -48.18
CA ALA A 428 13.23 17.00 -47.70
C ALA A 428 11.85 17.33 -47.12
N ILE A 429 10.86 16.50 -47.44
CA ILE A 429 9.52 16.53 -46.86
C ILE A 429 9.13 15.16 -46.29
N ALA A 430 8.21 15.17 -45.33
CA ALA A 430 7.61 13.95 -44.80
C ALA A 430 6.69 13.27 -45.82
N LEU A 431 6.49 11.96 -45.67
CA LEU A 431 5.64 11.16 -46.55
C LEU A 431 4.20 11.68 -46.64
N ASP A 432 3.63 12.15 -45.52
CA ASP A 432 2.26 12.66 -45.49
C ASP A 432 2.15 14.00 -46.22
N ALA A 433 3.13 14.88 -46.06
CA ALA A 433 3.23 16.12 -46.82
C ALA A 433 3.35 15.83 -48.32
N TYR A 434 4.19 14.88 -48.71
CA TYR A 434 4.29 14.44 -50.11
C TYR A 434 2.98 13.86 -50.63
N ASN A 435 2.28 13.07 -49.81
CA ASN A 435 1.02 12.46 -50.19
C ASN A 435 -0.09 13.50 -50.42
N ALA A 436 -0.07 14.60 -49.66
CA ALA A 436 -1.00 15.71 -49.76
C ALA A 436 -0.75 16.65 -50.97
N LEU A 437 0.40 16.54 -51.65
CA LEU A 437 0.69 17.36 -52.83
C LEU A 437 -0.17 16.97 -54.03
N THR A 438 -0.71 17.97 -54.72
CA THR A 438 -1.39 17.84 -56.01
C THR A 438 -0.42 17.61 -57.15
N ASP A 439 0.78 18.22 -57.11
CA ASP A 439 1.88 17.94 -58.02
C ASP A 439 3.08 17.36 -57.25
N LYS A 440 3.51 16.16 -57.68
CA LYS A 440 4.57 15.36 -57.06
C LYS A 440 5.82 15.27 -57.94
N SER A 441 5.82 15.92 -59.09
CA SER A 441 6.86 15.82 -60.14
C SER A 441 8.23 16.31 -59.67
N ALA A 442 8.27 17.30 -58.78
CA ALA A 442 9.51 17.85 -58.21
C ALA A 442 10.26 16.86 -57.31
N TYR A 443 9.59 15.86 -56.73
CA TYR A 443 10.12 14.97 -55.69
C TYR A 443 10.53 13.60 -56.24
N THR A 444 11.64 13.58 -56.98
CA THR A 444 12.17 12.40 -57.69
C THR A 444 13.10 11.53 -56.86
N ARG A 445 13.51 11.95 -55.65
CA ARG A 445 14.48 11.23 -54.81
C ARG A 445 13.89 10.75 -53.49
N ARG A 446 14.49 9.71 -52.91
CA ARG A 446 14.13 9.12 -51.61
C ARG A 446 15.38 8.98 -50.76
N GLU A 447 15.31 9.44 -49.53
CA GLU A 447 16.30 9.08 -48.51
C GLU A 447 15.80 7.82 -47.82
N VAL A 448 16.58 6.74 -47.94
CA VAL A 448 16.25 5.42 -47.42
C VAL A 448 17.36 4.94 -46.50
N MET A 449 17.00 4.17 -45.47
CA MET A 449 17.97 3.38 -44.71
C MET A 449 18.08 2.00 -45.34
N VAL A 450 19.30 1.53 -45.53
CA VAL A 450 19.58 0.19 -46.06
C VAL A 450 20.00 -0.70 -44.89
N PRO A 451 19.16 -1.63 -44.40
CA PRO A 451 19.53 -2.50 -43.29
C PRO A 451 20.78 -3.34 -43.63
N THR A 452 21.78 -3.32 -42.75
CA THR A 452 23.04 -4.08 -42.89
C THR A 452 23.34 -4.88 -41.63
N GLY A 453 23.92 -6.08 -41.82
CA GLY A 453 24.28 -6.96 -40.72
C GLY A 453 23.09 -7.59 -39.99
N ASP A 454 23.38 -8.27 -38.88
CA ASP A 454 22.37 -8.92 -38.05
C ASP A 454 21.66 -7.89 -37.14
N PRO A 455 20.39 -8.14 -36.76
CA PRO A 455 19.68 -7.27 -35.83
C PRO A 455 20.35 -7.25 -34.45
N VAL A 456 20.39 -6.08 -33.82
CA VAL A 456 20.97 -5.84 -32.51
C VAL A 456 19.91 -5.38 -31.53
N TRP A 457 20.17 -5.51 -30.24
CA TRP A 457 19.31 -4.96 -29.19
C TRP A 457 19.78 -3.57 -28.79
N VAL A 458 18.85 -2.69 -28.47
CA VAL A 458 19.10 -1.36 -27.91
C VAL A 458 18.11 -1.10 -26.77
N GLN A 459 18.42 -0.16 -25.88
CA GLN A 459 17.46 0.28 -24.87
C GLN A 459 16.26 0.93 -25.56
N ARG A 460 15.04 0.51 -25.19
CA ARG A 460 13.81 1.00 -25.82
C ARG A 460 13.57 2.47 -25.55
N SER A 461 13.92 2.97 -24.37
CA SER A 461 13.84 4.40 -24.01
C SER A 461 14.67 5.30 -24.92
N MET A 462 15.66 4.73 -25.63
CA MET A 462 16.49 5.45 -26.59
C MET A 462 15.88 5.45 -28.01
N LEU A 463 14.67 4.93 -28.20
CA LEU A 463 13.96 4.97 -29.49
C LEU A 463 12.96 6.13 -29.50
N ASP A 464 13.14 7.05 -30.43
CA ASP A 464 12.18 8.15 -30.66
C ASP A 464 10.92 7.63 -31.40
N ASP A 465 9.78 8.31 -31.27
CA ASP A 465 8.48 7.91 -31.86
C ASP A 465 8.47 7.77 -33.40
N ARG A 466 9.47 8.37 -34.06
CA ARG A 466 9.96 8.17 -35.44
C ARG A 466 10.72 9.42 -35.91
N PRO A 467 12.05 9.38 -35.92
CA PRO A 467 12.70 9.27 -37.23
C PRO A 467 13.82 8.25 -37.24
N LEU A 468 14.03 7.67 -38.41
CA LEU A 468 15.01 6.62 -38.69
C LEU A 468 16.45 6.95 -38.29
N ILE A 469 16.83 8.17 -37.92
CA ILE A 469 18.23 8.58 -37.69
C ILE A 469 18.43 8.85 -36.20
N THR A 470 19.42 8.21 -35.58
CA THR A 470 19.64 8.28 -34.13
C THR A 470 20.14 9.64 -33.66
N GLY A 471 20.93 10.36 -34.47
CA GLY A 471 21.52 11.66 -34.13
C GLY A 471 22.50 11.61 -32.94
N ARG A 472 22.73 10.42 -32.39
CA ARG A 472 23.58 10.12 -31.23
C ARG A 472 24.15 8.72 -31.36
N THR A 473 25.32 8.48 -30.78
CA THR A 473 25.85 7.11 -30.64
C THR A 473 25.00 6.36 -29.61
N MET A 474 24.66 5.10 -29.90
CA MET A 474 23.88 4.25 -29.00
C MET A 474 24.61 2.95 -28.71
N ASP A 475 24.61 2.54 -27.46
CA ASP A 475 25.06 1.20 -27.06
C ASP A 475 24.10 0.15 -27.60
N ALA A 476 24.67 -0.94 -28.11
CA ALA A 476 23.93 -2.04 -28.70
C ALA A 476 24.51 -3.39 -28.28
N TRP A 477 23.65 -4.41 -28.32
CA TRP A 477 24.01 -5.77 -27.95
C TRP A 477 23.72 -6.73 -29.10
N SER A 478 24.69 -7.56 -29.46
CA SER A 478 24.52 -8.64 -30.44
C SER A 478 23.51 -9.71 -29.99
N ARG A 479 23.27 -9.80 -28.68
CA ARG A 479 22.33 -10.74 -28.04
C ARG A 479 21.42 -9.98 -27.09
N PHE A 480 20.35 -10.63 -26.62
CA PHE A 480 19.47 -10.02 -25.63
C PHE A 480 20.28 -9.67 -24.37
N PRO A 481 20.16 -8.46 -23.79
CA PRO A 481 21.09 -8.03 -22.73
C PRO A 481 21.02 -8.87 -21.45
N LEU A 482 19.89 -9.53 -21.19
CA LEU A 482 19.73 -10.50 -20.12
C LEU A 482 19.92 -11.92 -20.68
N GLN A 483 20.67 -12.76 -19.97
CA GLN A 483 20.97 -14.12 -20.42
C GLN A 483 20.47 -15.15 -19.41
N ALA A 484 19.85 -16.22 -19.90
CA ALA A 484 19.46 -17.34 -19.05
C ALA A 484 20.70 -17.96 -18.40
N GLY A 485 20.63 -18.23 -17.09
CA GLY A 485 21.76 -18.76 -16.32
C GLY A 485 22.85 -17.75 -15.97
N ASP A 486 22.65 -16.45 -16.24
CA ASP A 486 23.54 -15.40 -15.74
C ASP A 486 23.57 -15.40 -14.21
N THR A 487 24.79 -15.38 -13.67
CA THR A 487 25.06 -15.37 -12.23
C THR A 487 25.84 -14.13 -11.78
N THR A 488 25.94 -13.11 -12.63
CA THR A 488 26.71 -11.88 -12.36
C THR A 488 25.93 -10.84 -11.54
N GLY A 489 24.61 -10.97 -11.44
CA GLY A 489 23.77 -10.07 -10.63
C GLY A 489 23.70 -10.42 -9.15
N PRO A 490 22.87 -9.69 -8.38
CA PRO A 490 22.80 -9.88 -6.94
C PRO A 490 22.24 -11.26 -6.59
N ARG A 491 22.83 -11.84 -5.54
CA ARG A 491 22.36 -13.09 -4.95
C ARG A 491 21.47 -12.80 -3.75
N ALA A 492 20.24 -13.30 -3.78
CA ALA A 492 19.29 -13.15 -2.69
C ALA A 492 19.77 -13.95 -1.47
N ALA A 493 19.93 -13.29 -0.32
CA ALA A 493 20.21 -13.95 0.96
C ALA A 493 18.92 -14.44 1.64
N TRP A 494 17.78 -13.79 1.39
CA TRP A 494 16.47 -14.13 1.95
C TRP A 494 15.42 -14.33 0.85
N PRO A 495 14.35 -15.11 1.12
CA PRO A 495 13.26 -15.23 0.18
C PRO A 495 12.56 -13.88 -0.02
N ARG A 496 12.12 -13.63 -1.25
CA ARG A 496 11.38 -12.43 -1.66
C ARG A 496 10.16 -12.84 -2.47
N VAL A 497 8.99 -12.38 -2.05
CA VAL A 497 7.73 -12.60 -2.76
C VAL A 497 7.18 -11.26 -3.20
N VAL A 498 7.01 -11.08 -4.50
CA VAL A 498 6.50 -9.80 -5.05
C VAL A 498 5.29 -10.06 -5.94
N PRO A 499 4.19 -9.31 -5.76
CA PRO A 499 3.11 -9.33 -6.74
C PRO A 499 3.60 -8.86 -8.10
N LEU A 500 3.32 -9.60 -9.17
CA LEU A 500 3.76 -9.24 -10.53
C LEU A 500 3.30 -7.85 -10.95
N LYS A 501 2.11 -7.47 -10.51
CA LYS A 501 1.55 -6.14 -10.77
C LYS A 501 2.23 -4.99 -10.04
N ASN A 502 3.10 -5.29 -9.06
CA ASN A 502 3.97 -4.31 -8.42
C ASN A 502 5.33 -4.22 -9.13
N LEU A 503 5.60 -5.09 -10.12
CA LEU A 503 6.86 -5.16 -10.85
C LEU A 503 6.76 -4.40 -12.17
N GLU A 504 7.09 -3.13 -12.05
CA GLU A 504 6.94 -2.11 -13.07
C GLU A 504 7.92 -2.30 -14.25
N MET A 505 9.19 -2.56 -13.94
CA MET A 505 10.23 -2.72 -14.95
C MET A 505 10.25 -4.14 -15.53
N THR A 506 9.76 -4.27 -16.76
CA THR A 506 9.76 -5.51 -17.52
C THR A 506 10.78 -5.50 -18.64
N ALA A 507 11.28 -6.68 -19.00
CA ALA A 507 12.00 -6.91 -20.24
C ALA A 507 11.45 -8.16 -20.91
N VAL A 508 11.44 -8.18 -22.23
CA VAL A 508 10.79 -9.24 -23.00
C VAL A 508 11.78 -9.75 -24.03
N GLU A 509 11.98 -11.06 -24.06
CA GLU A 509 12.75 -11.74 -25.10
C GLU A 509 11.97 -11.77 -26.42
N ALA A 510 12.65 -12.07 -27.54
CA ALA A 510 11.99 -12.14 -28.84
C ALA A 510 10.90 -13.23 -28.92
N ASP A 511 10.97 -14.27 -28.07
CA ASP A 511 9.98 -15.34 -27.98
C ASP A 511 8.79 -15.01 -27.04
N GLY A 512 8.79 -13.81 -26.44
CA GLY A 512 7.79 -13.36 -25.49
C GLY A 512 8.12 -13.65 -24.02
N THR A 513 9.24 -14.32 -23.73
CA THR A 513 9.65 -14.63 -22.34
C THR A 513 9.91 -13.34 -21.56
N ARG A 514 9.25 -13.20 -20.40
CA ARG A 514 9.35 -11.98 -19.56
C ARG A 514 10.41 -12.08 -18.48
N TRP A 515 10.93 -10.91 -18.15
CA TRP A 515 11.80 -10.65 -17.01
C TRP A 515 11.24 -9.47 -16.23
N TRP A 516 11.41 -9.49 -14.92
CA TRP A 516 11.09 -8.38 -14.03
C TRP A 516 12.31 -7.93 -13.25
N GLN A 517 12.49 -6.63 -13.11
CA GLN A 517 13.48 -6.13 -12.17
C GLN A 517 12.90 -6.24 -10.75
N VAL A 518 13.65 -6.86 -9.85
CA VAL A 518 13.24 -7.10 -8.46
C VAL A 518 14.37 -6.71 -7.50
N ASP A 519 14.00 -6.14 -6.35
CA ASP A 519 14.91 -5.88 -5.25
C ASP A 519 15.05 -7.12 -4.35
N VAL A 520 16.29 -7.46 -4.00
CA VAL A 520 16.62 -8.55 -3.06
C VAL A 520 17.62 -8.07 -2.01
N GLY A 521 17.47 -8.58 -0.79
CA GLY A 521 18.49 -8.43 0.24
C GLY A 521 19.69 -9.32 -0.05
N THR A 522 20.90 -8.78 0.10
CA THR A 522 22.15 -9.52 -0.04
C THR A 522 22.75 -9.88 1.32
N ALA A 523 23.70 -10.81 1.36
CA ALA A 523 24.38 -11.21 2.60
C ALA A 523 25.11 -10.05 3.31
N GLU A 524 25.35 -8.94 2.61
CA GLU A 524 25.93 -7.71 3.16
C GLU A 524 24.89 -6.87 3.95
N GLY A 525 23.62 -7.30 3.99
CA GLY A 525 22.52 -6.57 4.63
C GLY A 525 21.99 -5.38 3.83
N SER A 526 22.44 -5.21 2.58
CA SER A 526 21.99 -4.17 1.65
C SER A 526 20.99 -4.71 0.62
N GLY A 527 20.09 -3.84 0.14
CA GLY A 527 19.19 -4.14 -0.96
C GLY A 527 19.86 -3.90 -2.31
N ARG A 528 19.72 -4.84 -3.24
CA ARG A 528 20.20 -4.69 -4.62
C ARG A 528 19.14 -5.13 -5.62
N SER A 529 19.07 -4.42 -6.74
CA SER A 529 18.14 -4.77 -7.82
C SER A 529 18.81 -5.68 -8.85
N GLY A 530 18.06 -6.65 -9.37
CA GLY A 530 18.49 -7.51 -10.47
C GLY A 530 17.28 -7.99 -11.27
N TRP A 531 17.51 -8.79 -12.32
CA TRP A 531 16.45 -9.28 -13.19
C TRP A 531 16.11 -10.75 -12.94
N ALA A 532 14.83 -11.01 -12.75
CA ALA A 532 14.23 -12.33 -12.55
C ALA A 532 13.43 -12.73 -13.79
N ARG A 533 13.78 -13.85 -14.41
CA ARG A 533 13.15 -14.47 -15.57
C ARG A 533 11.93 -15.26 -15.14
N GLU A 534 10.87 -15.22 -15.94
CA GLU A 534 9.62 -15.90 -15.61
C GLU A 534 9.68 -17.42 -15.61
N LYS A 535 10.65 -17.99 -16.34
CA LYS A 535 10.85 -19.44 -16.48
C LYS A 535 12.34 -19.77 -16.64
N ASP A 536 12.69 -21.01 -16.34
CA ASP A 536 14.05 -21.58 -16.50
C ASP A 536 15.15 -20.80 -15.76
N GLN A 537 14.83 -20.14 -14.65
CA GLN A 537 15.82 -19.58 -13.72
C GLN A 537 15.76 -20.31 -12.39
N THR A 538 16.90 -20.87 -11.98
CA THR A 538 17.03 -21.61 -10.72
C THR A 538 16.55 -20.75 -9.55
N LYS A 539 15.66 -21.30 -8.73
CA LYS A 539 15.11 -20.67 -7.52
C LYS A 539 14.26 -19.40 -7.74
N VAL A 540 13.75 -19.23 -8.96
CA VAL A 540 12.78 -18.17 -9.30
C VAL A 540 11.54 -18.84 -9.87
N THR A 541 10.37 -18.60 -9.27
CA THR A 541 9.13 -19.29 -9.64
C THR A 541 7.95 -18.33 -9.67
N LEU A 542 7.11 -18.44 -10.70
CA LEU A 542 5.78 -17.83 -10.72
C LEU A 542 4.80 -18.65 -9.88
N CYS A 543 4.15 -18.01 -8.92
CA CYS A 543 3.30 -18.63 -7.92
C CYS A 543 1.92 -17.98 -7.87
N THR A 544 0.95 -18.76 -7.42
CA THR A 544 -0.34 -18.29 -6.95
C THR A 544 -0.27 -18.00 -5.44
N PRO A 545 -1.21 -17.20 -4.87
CA PRO A 545 -1.36 -17.10 -3.42
C PRO A 545 -1.52 -18.45 -2.70
N TRP A 546 -2.08 -19.46 -3.41
CA TRP A 546 -2.36 -20.79 -2.89
C TRP A 546 -1.14 -21.72 -2.85
N ASP A 547 0.00 -21.31 -3.43
CA ASP A 547 1.29 -21.97 -3.22
C ASP A 547 1.87 -21.68 -1.83
N TRP A 548 1.35 -20.66 -1.14
CA TRP A 548 1.91 -20.11 0.09
C TRP A 548 3.41 -19.79 -0.07
N PRO A 549 3.79 -18.99 -1.09
CA PRO A 549 5.20 -18.78 -1.43
C PRO A 549 5.96 -18.17 -0.25
N GLY A 550 7.14 -18.71 0.07
CA GLY A 550 7.96 -18.23 1.19
C GLY A 550 7.38 -18.45 2.59
N PHE A 551 6.19 -19.07 2.75
CA PHE A 551 5.71 -19.48 4.07
C PHE A 551 6.38 -20.77 4.52
N GLU A 552 6.89 -20.72 5.75
CA GLU A 552 7.61 -21.81 6.37
C GLU A 552 6.90 -22.23 7.65
N LEU A 553 6.59 -23.52 7.76
CA LEU A 553 6.11 -24.09 9.02
C LEU A 553 7.30 -24.32 9.93
N VAL A 554 7.48 -23.42 10.87
CA VAL A 554 8.44 -23.57 11.95
C VAL A 554 7.74 -24.31 13.08
N LYS A 555 8.17 -25.55 13.33
CA LYS A 555 7.77 -26.25 14.55
C LYS A 555 8.42 -25.52 15.72
N ALA A 556 7.70 -24.60 16.37
CA ALA A 556 8.09 -24.21 17.70
C ALA A 556 8.05 -25.47 18.56
N ASP A 557 9.20 -25.75 19.14
CA ASP A 557 9.39 -26.86 20.04
C ASP A 557 8.62 -26.63 21.35
N ASP A 558 8.64 -27.63 22.22
CA ASP A 558 8.07 -27.55 23.57
C ASP A 558 8.89 -26.64 24.50
N THR A 559 9.64 -25.65 23.95
CA THR A 559 10.49 -24.76 24.75
C THR A 559 9.61 -23.97 25.71
N PRO A 560 9.82 -24.10 27.03
CA PRO A 560 8.98 -23.44 28.02
C PRO A 560 9.35 -21.95 28.16
N PRO A 561 8.40 -21.10 28.61
CA PRO A 561 8.64 -19.67 28.86
C PRO A 561 9.87 -19.36 29.72
N ALA A 562 10.18 -20.23 30.70
CA ALA A 562 11.36 -20.10 31.56
C ALA A 562 12.68 -20.16 30.78
N THR A 563 12.77 -21.02 29.75
CA THR A 563 13.96 -21.13 28.90
C THR A 563 14.10 -19.90 28.00
N PHE A 564 13.00 -19.39 27.44
CA PHE A 564 13.00 -18.12 26.69
C PHE A 564 13.46 -16.95 27.57
N TYR A 565 12.96 -16.90 28.81
CA TYR A 565 13.35 -15.87 29.78
C TYR A 565 14.84 -15.94 30.10
N ALA A 566 15.35 -17.13 30.42
CA ALA A 566 16.75 -17.34 30.74
C ALA A 566 17.68 -16.94 29.58
N ASN A 567 17.35 -17.34 28.34
CA ASN A 567 18.09 -16.95 27.13
C ASN A 567 18.13 -15.43 26.94
N HIS A 568 16.97 -14.76 27.07
CA HIS A 568 16.87 -13.31 26.91
C HIS A 568 17.66 -12.56 27.98
N VAL A 569 17.45 -12.89 29.26
CA VAL A 569 18.08 -12.17 30.38
C VAL A 569 19.58 -12.41 30.42
N ALA A 570 20.08 -13.61 30.09
CA ALA A 570 21.52 -13.88 30.04
C ALA A 570 22.28 -12.97 29.06
N LYS A 571 21.59 -12.45 28.04
CA LYS A 571 22.15 -11.59 26.98
C LYS A 571 22.02 -10.09 27.27
N GLN A 572 21.30 -9.71 28.32
CA GLN A 572 21.13 -8.31 28.69
C GLN A 572 22.40 -7.75 29.33
N PRO A 573 22.91 -6.57 28.91
CA PRO A 573 24.14 -5.98 29.46
C PRO A 573 24.09 -5.69 30.97
N ARG A 574 22.88 -5.54 31.52
CA ARG A 574 22.64 -5.21 32.93
C ARG A 574 22.54 -6.44 33.84
N THR A 575 22.62 -7.65 33.30
CA THR A 575 22.50 -8.88 34.08
C THR A 575 23.76 -9.08 34.94
N PRO A 576 23.63 -9.31 36.25
CA PRO A 576 24.77 -9.56 37.14
C PRO A 576 25.62 -10.75 36.66
N LYS A 577 26.95 -10.63 36.75
CA LYS A 577 27.90 -11.64 36.22
C LYS A 577 27.75 -13.01 36.89
N ASP A 578 27.37 -13.02 38.16
CA ASP A 578 27.10 -14.21 38.96
C ASP A 578 25.81 -14.93 38.54
N GLU A 579 24.81 -14.20 38.03
CA GLU A 579 23.57 -14.79 37.46
C GLU A 579 23.78 -15.28 36.00
N GLN A 580 24.61 -14.59 35.24
CA GLN A 580 24.71 -14.73 33.79
C GLN A 580 25.06 -16.15 33.34
N GLY A 581 26.02 -16.82 33.99
CA GLY A 581 26.44 -18.17 33.60
C GLY A 581 25.33 -19.22 33.80
N THR A 582 24.58 -19.12 34.89
CA THR A 582 23.46 -20.03 35.20
C THR A 582 22.31 -19.82 34.22
N LEU A 583 21.92 -18.57 33.95
CA LEU A 583 20.86 -18.25 33.00
C LEU A 583 21.25 -18.63 31.56
N ALA A 584 22.50 -18.43 31.17
CA ALA A 584 22.99 -18.84 29.85
C ALA A 584 22.90 -20.37 29.67
N ALA A 585 23.28 -21.16 30.68
CA ALA A 585 23.18 -22.61 30.64
C ALA A 585 21.71 -23.08 30.55
N GLN A 586 20.80 -22.43 31.25
CA GLN A 586 19.36 -22.74 31.22
C GLN A 586 18.68 -22.29 29.92
N GLY A 587 19.16 -21.22 29.30
CA GLY A 587 18.63 -20.67 28.04
C GLY A 587 19.19 -21.31 26.78
N ALA A 588 20.28 -22.08 26.87
CA ALA A 588 21.01 -22.60 25.71
C ALA A 588 20.14 -23.43 24.75
N SER A 589 19.17 -24.20 25.27
CA SER A 589 18.29 -25.00 24.41
C SER A 589 17.34 -24.13 23.57
N ALA A 590 16.93 -22.95 24.05
CA ALA A 590 16.16 -22.01 23.26
C ALA A 590 16.96 -21.48 22.07
N GLU A 591 18.28 -21.29 22.20
CA GLU A 591 19.09 -20.84 21.05
C GLU A 591 19.10 -21.87 19.92
N SER A 592 19.18 -23.16 20.26
CA SER A 592 19.15 -24.26 19.31
C SER A 592 17.77 -24.62 18.79
N ALA A 593 16.71 -24.02 19.36
CA ALA A 593 15.34 -24.27 18.97
C ALA A 593 15.11 -23.84 17.52
N PRO A 594 14.31 -24.60 16.73
CA PRO A 594 14.04 -24.25 15.34
C PRO A 594 13.52 -22.82 15.17
N LEU A 595 12.71 -22.32 16.12
CA LEU A 595 12.21 -20.95 16.11
C LEU A 595 13.32 -19.91 16.17
N PHE A 596 14.22 -20.02 17.15
CA PHE A 596 15.30 -19.06 17.30
C PHE A 596 16.33 -19.18 16.17
N GLN A 597 16.62 -20.39 15.68
CA GLN A 597 17.49 -20.57 14.51
C GLN A 597 16.91 -19.85 13.29
N SER A 598 15.63 -20.04 12.97
CA SER A 598 14.96 -19.32 11.88
C SER A 598 14.97 -17.80 12.08
N LEU A 599 14.85 -17.31 13.31
CA LEU A 599 14.90 -15.87 13.60
C LEU A 599 16.32 -15.31 13.51
N TYR A 600 17.35 -16.02 13.98
CA TYR A 600 18.74 -15.59 13.85
C TYR A 600 19.16 -15.51 12.38
N ASP A 601 18.79 -16.51 11.56
CA ASP A 601 19.05 -16.50 10.11
C ASP A 601 18.44 -15.28 9.39
N VAL A 602 17.42 -14.65 9.98
CA VAL A 602 16.70 -13.50 9.40
C VAL A 602 17.11 -12.17 10.03
N ILE A 603 17.29 -12.10 11.35
CA ILE A 603 17.33 -10.84 12.11
C ILE A 603 18.73 -10.52 12.63
N ASP A 604 19.54 -11.55 12.94
CA ASP A 604 20.85 -11.43 13.59
C ASP A 604 21.96 -11.07 12.59
N VAL A 605 21.87 -9.86 12.02
CA VAL A 605 22.77 -9.39 10.97
C VAL A 605 24.21 -9.16 11.48
N ASP A 606 24.38 -8.84 12.77
CA ASP A 606 25.72 -8.64 13.37
C ASP A 606 26.30 -9.92 14.01
N GLY A 607 25.52 -11.02 14.03
CA GLY A 607 25.95 -12.34 14.46
C GLY A 607 26.18 -12.46 15.97
N ASP A 608 25.60 -11.55 16.75
CA ASP A 608 25.77 -11.50 18.19
C ASP A 608 24.77 -12.41 18.95
N LYS A 609 23.84 -13.03 18.20
CA LYS A 609 22.77 -13.91 18.68
C LYS A 609 21.85 -13.26 19.71
N LYS A 610 21.73 -11.94 19.70
CA LYS A 610 20.73 -11.20 20.46
C LYS A 610 19.59 -10.84 19.51
N LEU A 611 18.36 -11.05 19.99
CA LEU A 611 17.15 -10.59 19.31
C LEU A 611 16.59 -9.42 20.12
N THR A 612 17.12 -8.24 19.86
CA THR A 612 16.70 -6.99 20.47
C THR A 612 15.53 -6.38 19.72
N ALA A 613 14.73 -5.57 20.42
CA ALA A 613 13.67 -4.79 19.78
C ALA A 613 14.22 -3.89 18.65
N THR A 614 15.48 -3.44 18.76
CA THR A 614 16.13 -2.61 17.74
C THR A 614 16.40 -3.39 16.45
N GLU A 615 16.92 -4.62 16.55
CA GLU A 615 17.13 -5.46 15.36
C GLU A 615 15.81 -5.83 14.71
N ILE A 616 14.79 -6.23 15.49
CA ILE A 616 13.48 -6.57 14.95
C ILE A 616 12.87 -5.38 14.22
N ARG A 617 12.91 -4.17 14.80
CA ARG A 617 12.44 -2.94 14.14
C ARG A 617 13.19 -2.64 12.85
N LYS A 618 14.52 -2.81 12.86
CA LYS A 618 15.36 -2.61 11.66
C LYS A 618 14.99 -3.62 10.58
N ALA A 619 14.78 -4.88 10.95
CA ALA A 619 14.37 -5.95 10.05
C ALA A 619 12.98 -5.70 9.44
N LEU A 620 11.99 -5.28 10.25
CA LEU A 620 10.64 -4.94 9.77
C LEU A 620 10.62 -3.75 8.80
N LYS A 621 11.64 -2.88 8.82
CA LYS A 621 11.80 -1.79 7.85
C LYS A 621 12.39 -2.24 6.51
N GLN A 622 13.01 -3.42 6.45
CA GLN A 622 13.58 -3.99 5.21
C GLN A 622 12.57 -4.98 4.58
N PRO A 623 12.17 -4.81 3.31
CA PRO A 623 11.11 -5.63 2.71
C PRO A 623 11.35 -7.14 2.76
N TRP A 624 12.55 -7.61 2.43
CA TRP A 624 12.90 -9.03 2.42
C TRP A 624 12.97 -9.64 3.83
N LEU A 625 13.48 -8.91 4.83
CA LEU A 625 13.52 -9.39 6.21
C LEU A 625 12.12 -9.38 6.84
N ALA A 626 11.34 -8.32 6.62
CA ALA A 626 9.94 -8.26 7.06
C ALA A 626 9.10 -9.41 6.47
N GLN A 627 9.34 -9.77 5.20
CA GLN A 627 8.69 -10.93 4.59
C GLN A 627 9.16 -12.25 5.18
N ALA A 628 10.46 -12.42 5.44
CA ALA A 628 10.98 -13.61 6.09
C ALA A 628 10.36 -13.82 7.49
N ILE A 629 10.25 -12.77 8.32
CA ILE A 629 9.59 -12.83 9.64
C ILE A 629 8.09 -13.11 9.50
N SER A 630 7.39 -12.35 8.65
CA SER A 630 5.93 -12.43 8.54
C SER A 630 5.40 -13.67 7.81
N ARG A 631 6.29 -14.50 7.27
CA ARG A 631 5.92 -15.77 6.64
C ARG A 631 6.30 -16.99 7.48
N LEU A 632 6.78 -16.79 8.71
CA LEU A 632 6.91 -17.87 9.69
C LEU A 632 5.52 -18.27 10.22
N ILE A 633 5.17 -19.54 10.05
CA ILE A 633 3.97 -20.15 10.63
C ILE A 633 4.42 -21.00 11.80
N THR A 634 3.91 -20.72 12.99
CA THR A 634 4.47 -21.31 14.21
C THR A 634 3.38 -21.91 15.08
N ARG A 635 3.59 -23.17 15.51
CA ARG A 635 2.65 -23.88 16.40
C ARG A 635 3.10 -23.81 17.84
N TYR A 636 2.39 -23.06 18.67
CA TYR A 636 2.72 -22.85 20.08
C TYR A 636 1.47 -22.59 20.92
N ASP A 637 1.60 -22.65 22.24
CA ASP A 637 0.51 -22.38 23.17
C ASP A 637 0.08 -20.91 23.06
N SER A 638 -1.23 -20.66 23.02
CA SER A 638 -1.76 -19.30 23.04
C SER A 638 -1.35 -18.56 24.33
N GLU A 639 -0.98 -17.29 24.17
CA GLU A 639 -0.66 -16.38 25.29
C GLU A 639 -1.87 -16.18 26.21
N TRP A 640 -3.07 -16.32 25.65
CA TRP A 640 -4.35 -16.03 26.29
C TRP A 640 -4.98 -17.23 27.01
N ALA A 641 -4.23 -18.33 27.11
CA ALA A 641 -4.64 -19.57 27.74
C ALA A 641 -3.78 -19.91 28.95
N GLY A 642 -4.41 -20.49 29.97
CA GLY A 642 -3.74 -21.13 31.10
C GLY A 642 -3.14 -22.51 30.74
N PRO A 643 -2.69 -23.29 31.73
CA PRO A 643 -2.66 -22.95 33.17
C PRO A 643 -1.52 -21.99 33.53
N MET A 644 -1.62 -21.34 34.69
CA MET A 644 -0.59 -20.43 35.22
C MET A 644 0.76 -21.11 35.51
N THR A 645 0.79 -22.45 35.57
CA THR A 645 2.02 -23.21 35.86
C THR A 645 3.15 -22.97 34.86
N LYS A 646 2.84 -22.58 33.61
CA LYS A 646 3.86 -22.19 32.62
C LYS A 646 4.61 -20.91 33.02
N TRP A 647 3.92 -20.01 33.73
CA TRP A 647 4.48 -18.77 34.26
C TRP A 647 5.15 -18.99 35.62
N ASP A 648 4.60 -19.84 36.47
CA ASP A 648 5.22 -20.21 37.76
C ASP A 648 6.63 -20.81 37.59
N ALA A 649 6.91 -21.40 36.41
CA ALA A 649 8.25 -21.88 36.06
C ALA A 649 9.33 -20.77 36.07
N LEU A 650 8.96 -19.48 35.98
CA LEU A 650 9.89 -18.35 36.07
C LEU A 650 10.21 -17.95 37.52
N ASP A 651 9.47 -18.43 38.53
CA ASP A 651 9.58 -17.97 39.92
C ASP A 651 10.98 -18.16 40.53
N SER A 652 11.72 -19.18 40.07
CA SER A 652 13.09 -19.45 40.51
C SER A 652 14.14 -18.62 39.78
N LEU A 653 13.80 -18.06 38.60
CA LEU A 653 14.68 -17.25 37.76
C LEU A 653 14.60 -15.75 38.09
N ILE A 654 13.56 -15.33 38.80
CA ILE A 654 13.34 -13.95 39.18
C ILE A 654 13.78 -13.75 40.64
N GLN A 655 14.92 -13.08 40.80
CA GLN A 655 15.51 -12.80 42.11
C GLN A 655 14.94 -11.54 42.78
N GLU A 656 15.15 -11.42 44.09
CA GLU A 656 14.85 -10.19 44.84
C GLU A 656 15.69 -9.01 44.35
N PRO A 657 15.16 -7.78 44.32
CA PRO A 657 13.80 -7.37 44.75
C PRO A 657 12.72 -7.51 43.65
N ARG A 658 13.04 -8.01 42.46
CA ARG A 658 12.11 -8.09 41.30
C ARG A 658 10.96 -9.06 41.52
N LYS A 659 11.13 -10.03 42.42
CA LYS A 659 10.14 -11.08 42.70
C LYS A 659 8.81 -10.52 43.19
N ALA A 660 8.84 -9.47 44.00
CA ALA A 660 7.62 -8.83 44.50
C ALA A 660 6.75 -8.25 43.36
N ASP A 661 7.37 -7.59 42.38
CA ASP A 661 6.67 -7.06 41.20
C ASP A 661 6.22 -8.18 40.26
N TRP A 662 7.00 -9.24 40.11
CA TRP A 662 6.62 -10.41 39.33
C TRP A 662 5.34 -11.06 39.86
N MET A 663 5.17 -11.15 41.18
CA MET A 663 3.93 -11.67 41.76
C MET A 663 2.70 -10.81 41.41
N GLN A 664 2.87 -9.49 41.22
CA GLN A 664 1.80 -8.61 40.76
C GLN A 664 1.56 -8.79 39.26
N GLU A 665 2.63 -8.95 38.47
CA GLU A 665 2.54 -9.24 37.04
C GLU A 665 1.78 -10.55 36.77
N LYS A 666 1.99 -11.59 37.57
CA LYS A 666 1.23 -12.85 37.45
C LYS A 666 -0.28 -12.65 37.62
N LYS A 667 -0.72 -11.75 38.51
CA LYS A 667 -2.15 -11.42 38.66
C LYS A 667 -2.71 -10.74 37.41
N ARG A 668 -1.92 -9.84 36.80
CA ARG A 668 -2.28 -9.23 35.52
C ARG A 668 -2.41 -10.30 34.44
N ILE A 669 -1.42 -11.18 34.30
CA ILE A 669 -1.44 -12.29 33.34
C ILE A 669 -2.69 -13.15 33.54
N GLU A 670 -3.00 -13.55 34.78
CA GLU A 670 -4.18 -14.35 35.10
C GLU A 670 -5.49 -13.67 34.65
N SER A 671 -5.62 -12.35 34.86
CA SER A 671 -6.81 -11.59 34.40
C SER A 671 -6.94 -11.44 32.88
N LEU A 672 -5.83 -11.61 32.14
CA LEU A 672 -5.83 -11.56 30.67
C LEU A 672 -6.26 -12.89 30.04
N LEU A 673 -6.23 -13.99 30.79
CA LEU A 673 -6.65 -15.29 30.30
C LEU A 673 -8.17 -15.32 30.09
N TRP A 674 -8.61 -15.76 28.91
CA TRP A 674 -10.03 -15.90 28.56
C TRP A 674 -10.32 -17.22 27.81
N TRP A 675 -9.28 -17.95 27.38
CA TRP A 675 -9.42 -19.12 26.51
C TRP A 675 -10.38 -20.18 27.06
N ASP A 676 -10.31 -20.45 28.36
CA ASP A 676 -11.11 -21.49 29.02
C ASP A 676 -12.62 -21.18 29.03
N GLU A 677 -13.00 -19.91 28.91
CA GLU A 677 -14.40 -19.48 28.86
C GLU A 677 -15.04 -19.74 27.48
N VAL A 678 -14.20 -19.85 26.43
CA VAL A 678 -14.64 -19.96 25.03
C VAL A 678 -14.35 -21.34 24.41
N LYS A 679 -13.35 -22.08 24.91
CA LYS A 679 -12.90 -23.37 24.33
C LYS A 679 -14.07 -24.35 24.09
N GLY A 680 -14.14 -24.90 22.88
CA GLY A 680 -15.17 -25.85 22.47
C GLY A 680 -16.54 -25.25 22.13
N LYS A 681 -16.75 -23.94 22.28
CA LYS A 681 -17.99 -23.25 21.88
C LYS A 681 -17.85 -22.67 20.47
N ASN A 682 -18.93 -22.64 19.69
CA ASN A 682 -18.94 -22.06 18.33
C ASN A 682 -17.83 -22.57 17.40
N GLY A 683 -17.41 -23.83 17.54
CA GLY A 683 -16.31 -24.42 16.77
C GLY A 683 -14.91 -23.97 17.19
N PHE A 684 -14.78 -23.14 18.22
CA PHE A 684 -13.50 -22.64 18.72
C PHE A 684 -12.63 -23.79 19.29
N PRO A 685 -11.30 -23.78 19.08
CA PRO A 685 -10.44 -24.91 19.43
C PRO A 685 -10.49 -25.26 20.92
N SER A 686 -10.62 -26.54 21.25
CA SER A 686 -10.57 -27.01 22.64
C SER A 686 -9.14 -27.02 23.21
N ASN A 687 -8.13 -27.14 22.34
CA ASN A 687 -6.71 -27.11 22.71
C ASN A 687 -6.16 -25.70 22.51
N ASN A 688 -5.39 -25.19 23.49
CA ASN A 688 -4.73 -23.89 23.45
C ASN A 688 -3.47 -23.88 22.57
N ARG A 689 -2.96 -25.05 22.17
CA ARG A 689 -1.84 -25.17 21.26
C ARG A 689 -2.29 -25.08 19.81
N VAL A 690 -2.15 -23.89 19.26
CA VAL A 690 -2.65 -23.50 17.94
C VAL A 690 -1.52 -23.09 17.02
N THR A 691 -1.82 -23.01 15.73
CA THR A 691 -0.88 -22.54 14.71
C THR A 691 -1.12 -21.06 14.45
N HIS A 692 -0.12 -20.23 14.76
CA HIS A 692 -0.14 -18.79 14.61
C HIS A 692 0.42 -18.36 13.25
N LEU A 693 -0.10 -17.27 12.73
CA LEU A 693 0.33 -16.65 11.48
C LEU A 693 0.47 -15.15 11.70
N HIS A 694 1.46 -14.53 11.07
CA HIS A 694 1.58 -13.08 11.10
C HIS A 694 0.41 -12.42 10.33
N PRO A 695 -0.36 -11.49 10.94
CA PRO A 695 -1.55 -10.92 10.30
C PRO A 695 -1.25 -10.20 8.98
N ALA A 696 -0.25 -9.31 8.95
CA ALA A 696 0.13 -8.58 7.74
C ALA A 696 0.68 -9.47 6.61
N GLY A 697 1.40 -10.56 6.95
CA GLY A 697 1.91 -11.53 5.97
C GLY A 697 0.79 -12.34 5.33
N LEU A 698 -0.18 -12.80 6.12
CA LEU A 698 -1.38 -13.48 5.61
C LEU A 698 -2.18 -12.56 4.68
N ILE A 699 -2.46 -11.33 5.11
CA ILE A 699 -3.17 -10.34 4.29
C ILE A 699 -2.39 -10.08 3.00
N GLY A 700 -1.09 -9.79 3.08
CA GLY A 700 -0.26 -9.48 1.90
C GLY A 700 -0.15 -10.62 0.88
N ASN A 701 -0.38 -11.87 1.30
CA ASN A 701 -0.39 -13.02 0.40
C ASN A 701 -1.68 -13.13 -0.43
N PHE A 702 -2.84 -12.85 0.18
CA PHE A 702 -4.15 -13.01 -0.46
C PHE A 702 -4.77 -11.68 -0.94
N LYS A 703 -4.30 -10.55 -0.43
CA LYS A 703 -4.67 -9.19 -0.87
C LYS A 703 -3.78 -8.79 -2.04
N LEU A 704 -4.19 -9.16 -3.25
CA LEU A 704 -3.55 -8.67 -4.46
C LEU A 704 -3.94 -7.19 -4.65
N SER A 705 -3.03 -6.26 -4.40
CA SER A 705 -3.24 -4.81 -4.55
C SER A 705 -2.91 -4.26 -5.94
N ALA A 706 -3.89 -3.67 -6.64
CA ALA A 706 -3.58 -2.92 -7.86
C ALA A 706 -2.66 -1.74 -7.51
N ILE A 707 -1.67 -1.43 -8.34
CA ILE A 707 -1.10 -0.08 -8.34
C ILE A 707 -2.26 0.81 -8.81
N ASP A 708 -2.69 1.73 -7.95
CA ASP A 708 -3.92 2.49 -8.15
C ASP A 708 -3.69 3.99 -8.46
N CYS A 709 -2.44 4.40 -8.66
CA CYS A 709 -2.08 5.79 -8.94
C CYS A 709 -0.96 5.94 -9.98
N LEU A 710 -0.94 7.10 -10.65
CA LEU A 710 0.12 7.48 -11.57
C LEU A 710 1.45 7.63 -10.80
N THR A 711 2.58 7.17 -11.32
CA THR A 711 3.88 7.33 -10.64
C THR A 711 4.90 8.05 -11.53
N TYR A 712 5.61 9.04 -10.98
CA TYR A 712 6.77 9.67 -11.60
C TYR A 712 8.05 9.25 -10.88
N ARG A 713 9.03 8.76 -11.63
CA ARG A 713 10.41 8.57 -11.18
C ARG A 713 11.28 9.69 -11.73
N ILE A 714 11.99 10.38 -10.86
CA ILE A 714 12.79 11.57 -11.17
C ILE A 714 14.26 11.22 -10.95
N TYR A 715 15.09 11.30 -11.99
CA TYR A 715 16.48 10.86 -11.93
C TYR A 715 17.42 12.05 -11.70
N ALA A 716 18.26 11.95 -10.68
CA ALA A 716 19.28 12.96 -10.36
C ALA A 716 20.34 13.07 -11.44
N HIS A 717 20.83 11.95 -11.96
CA HIS A 717 22.00 11.91 -12.84
C HIS A 717 21.86 12.75 -14.11
N ASP A 718 20.72 12.67 -14.81
CA ASP A 718 20.50 13.31 -16.12
C ASP A 718 19.30 14.26 -16.17
N GLY A 719 18.49 14.30 -15.11
CA GLY A 719 17.28 15.11 -15.07
C GLY A 719 16.08 14.50 -15.80
N SER A 720 16.19 13.25 -16.25
CA SER A 720 15.09 12.54 -16.90
C SER A 720 13.98 12.18 -15.92
N ILE A 721 12.76 12.09 -16.45
CA ILE A 721 11.57 11.74 -15.68
C ILE A 721 10.88 10.57 -16.37
N LYS A 722 10.63 9.48 -15.63
CA LYS A 722 9.83 8.37 -16.13
C LYS A 722 8.43 8.43 -15.53
N ARG A 723 7.41 8.50 -16.38
CA ARG A 723 6.00 8.39 -16.01
C ARG A 723 5.51 6.96 -16.18
N ILE A 724 4.85 6.46 -15.16
CA ILE A 724 4.28 5.13 -15.08
C ILE A 724 2.77 5.26 -14.87
N THR A 725 1.98 4.78 -15.83
CA THR A 725 0.52 4.82 -15.79
C THR A 725 -0.02 3.41 -15.57
N PRO A 726 -0.80 3.16 -14.49
CA PRO A 726 -1.37 1.83 -14.25
C PRO A 726 -2.41 1.46 -15.33
N SER A 727 -2.16 0.39 -16.06
CA SER A 727 -3.05 -0.22 -17.06
C SER A 727 -4.30 -0.85 -16.43
N SER A 728 -4.25 -1.13 -15.13
CA SER A 728 -5.33 -1.78 -14.38
C SER A 728 -6.49 -0.83 -13.98
N ILE A 729 -6.34 0.48 -14.21
CA ILE A 729 -7.36 1.49 -13.92
C ILE A 729 -7.69 2.27 -15.19
N GLU A 730 -8.98 2.42 -15.51
CA GLU A 730 -9.40 3.34 -16.56
C GLU A 730 -8.85 4.74 -16.27
N ASN A 731 -8.16 5.37 -17.22
CA ASN A 731 -7.55 6.70 -17.02
C ASN A 731 -8.50 7.75 -16.39
N SER A 732 -9.81 7.63 -16.63
CA SER A 732 -10.86 8.48 -16.03
C SER A 732 -11.06 8.33 -14.52
N LYS A 733 -10.50 7.29 -13.91
CA LYS A 733 -10.58 6.98 -12.46
C LYS A 733 -9.28 7.26 -11.71
N LEU A 734 -8.19 7.58 -12.42
CA LEU A 734 -6.94 8.04 -11.82
C LEU A 734 -7.16 9.45 -11.24
N HIS A 735 -6.89 9.61 -9.95
CA HIS A 735 -7.01 10.88 -9.25
C HIS A 735 -5.79 11.17 -8.35
N LYS A 736 -4.81 10.26 -8.32
CA LYS A 736 -3.60 10.36 -7.49
C LYS A 736 -2.33 10.18 -8.30
N VAL A 737 -1.29 10.89 -7.89
CA VAL A 737 0.06 10.80 -8.43
C VAL A 737 1.08 10.62 -7.30
N ARG A 738 2.01 9.68 -7.47
CA ARG A 738 3.15 9.41 -6.59
C ARG A 738 4.44 9.92 -7.23
N TYR A 739 5.34 10.48 -6.42
CA TYR A 739 6.66 10.92 -6.87
C TYR A 739 7.78 10.19 -6.13
N ILE A 740 8.74 9.66 -6.89
CA ILE A 740 9.92 8.96 -6.38
C ILE A 740 11.16 9.61 -7.00
N TYR A 741 12.03 10.17 -6.16
CA TYR A 741 13.33 10.69 -6.59
C TYR A 741 14.40 9.60 -6.47
N ILE A 742 15.26 9.50 -7.47
CA ILE A 742 16.34 8.52 -7.56
C ILE A 742 17.64 9.31 -7.60
N ASP A 743 18.42 9.23 -6.52
CA ASP A 743 19.68 9.96 -6.41
C ASP A 743 20.81 9.33 -7.27
N ASP A 744 21.97 9.99 -7.33
CA ASP A 744 23.13 9.51 -8.09
C ASP A 744 23.70 8.18 -7.58
N ALA A 745 23.34 7.75 -6.36
CA ALA A 745 23.68 6.45 -5.80
C ALA A 745 22.58 5.39 -6.07
N GLU A 746 21.61 5.71 -6.93
CA GLU A 746 20.42 4.92 -7.25
C GLU A 746 19.49 4.65 -6.04
N ALA A 747 19.64 5.39 -4.93
CA ALA A 747 18.75 5.25 -3.79
C ALA A 747 17.42 5.96 -4.06
N LYS A 748 16.32 5.32 -3.63
CA LYS A 748 14.95 5.79 -3.86
C LYS A 748 14.46 6.61 -2.68
N HIS A 749 13.89 7.77 -3.00
CA HIS A 749 13.33 8.74 -2.06
C HIS A 749 11.86 8.98 -2.41
N GLU A 750 10.95 8.45 -1.60
CA GLU A 750 9.51 8.55 -1.81
C GLU A 750 9.01 9.91 -1.30
N LEU A 751 8.60 10.80 -2.21
CA LEU A 751 8.26 12.20 -1.90
C LEU A 751 6.79 12.40 -1.52
N GLY A 752 6.00 11.32 -1.56
CA GLY A 752 4.58 11.30 -1.23
C GLY A 752 3.66 11.11 -2.43
N GLU A 753 2.36 11.02 -2.11
CA GLU A 753 1.25 10.94 -3.05
C GLU A 753 0.42 12.23 -2.97
N TYR A 754 -0.07 12.67 -4.11
CA TYR A 754 -0.82 13.91 -4.26
C TYR A 754 -2.07 13.67 -5.10
N ASP A 755 -3.18 14.25 -4.68
CA ASP A 755 -4.39 14.27 -5.50
C ASP A 755 -4.19 15.24 -6.67
N PHE A 756 -4.76 14.91 -7.83
CA PHE A 756 -4.80 15.81 -8.98
C PHE A 756 -6.22 15.98 -9.52
N LEU A 757 -6.50 17.17 -10.05
CA LEU A 757 -7.70 17.48 -10.80
C LEU A 757 -7.46 17.27 -12.30
N THR A 758 -8.37 16.59 -12.99
CA THR A 758 -8.33 16.48 -14.45
C THR A 758 -9.19 17.57 -15.08
N THR A 759 -8.57 18.41 -15.92
CA THR A 759 -9.22 19.48 -16.69
C THR A 759 -8.84 19.41 -18.16
N ARG A 760 -9.55 20.12 -19.02
CA ARG A 760 -9.15 20.30 -20.43
C ARG A 760 -7.97 21.25 -20.53
N ARG A 761 -6.99 20.92 -21.36
CA ARG A 761 -5.91 21.82 -21.74
C ARG A 761 -6.47 23.08 -22.38
N VAL A 762 -5.87 24.22 -22.07
CA VAL A 762 -6.26 25.52 -22.60
C VAL A 762 -5.13 26.18 -23.40
N LEU A 763 -5.54 26.90 -24.45
CA LEU A 763 -4.67 27.74 -25.30
C LEU A 763 -4.71 29.20 -24.83
N SER A 764 -4.01 30.06 -25.58
CA SER A 764 -4.06 31.51 -25.39
C SER A 764 -5.50 32.01 -25.31
N GLY A 765 -5.79 32.91 -24.37
CA GLY A 765 -7.15 33.38 -24.10
C GLY A 765 -8.02 32.40 -23.30
N ASN A 766 -7.43 31.37 -22.68
CA ASN A 766 -8.14 30.34 -21.89
C ASN A 766 -9.16 29.53 -22.71
N VAL A 767 -8.89 29.37 -24.01
CA VAL A 767 -9.74 28.58 -24.92
C VAL A 767 -9.45 27.09 -24.72
N SER A 768 -10.45 26.32 -24.31
CA SER A 768 -10.32 24.88 -24.08
C SER A 768 -10.06 24.09 -25.36
N THR A 769 -9.33 22.98 -25.21
CA THR A 769 -9.01 22.02 -26.29
C THR A 769 -9.50 20.62 -25.93
N SER A 770 -9.20 19.63 -26.78
CA SER A 770 -9.52 18.22 -26.53
C SER A 770 -8.50 17.48 -25.65
N GLY A 771 -7.32 18.05 -25.40
CA GLY A 771 -6.31 17.44 -24.52
C GLY A 771 -6.64 17.62 -23.04
N GLU A 772 -6.03 16.83 -22.17
CA GLU A 772 -6.21 16.90 -20.72
C GLU A 772 -4.96 17.40 -19.99
N SER A 773 -5.18 18.08 -18.87
CA SER A 773 -4.18 18.52 -17.90
C SER A 773 -4.55 17.95 -16.55
N ARG A 774 -3.56 17.40 -15.85
CA ARG A 774 -3.68 16.93 -14.47
C ARG A 774 -3.00 17.93 -13.56
N LEU A 775 -3.75 18.50 -12.63
CA LEU A 775 -3.33 19.64 -11.83
C LEU A 775 -3.26 19.28 -10.35
N VAL A 776 -2.07 19.39 -9.78
CA VAL A 776 -1.80 19.20 -8.35
C VAL A 776 -1.82 20.56 -7.66
N ASP A 777 -2.35 20.59 -6.44
CA ASP A 777 -2.38 21.79 -5.62
C ASP A 777 -1.04 22.00 -4.90
N LEU A 778 -0.33 23.09 -5.22
CA LEU A 778 0.95 23.45 -4.59
C LEU A 778 0.82 23.72 -3.09
N ARG A 779 -0.40 23.95 -2.58
CA ARG A 779 -0.66 24.09 -1.14
C ARG A 779 -0.52 22.77 -0.39
N ASP A 780 -0.58 21.64 -1.09
CA ASP A 780 -0.41 20.31 -0.50
C ASP A 780 1.05 19.84 -0.51
N VAL A 781 1.92 20.52 -1.26
CA VAL A 781 3.36 20.23 -1.28
C VAL A 781 3.96 20.55 0.08
N ARG A 782 4.64 19.56 0.68
CA ARG A 782 5.30 19.65 1.98
C ARG A 782 6.82 19.61 1.81
N ASN A 783 7.54 20.10 2.82
CA ASN A 783 8.98 19.96 2.91
C ASN A 783 9.37 18.47 3.01
N TYR A 784 10.55 18.12 2.52
CA TYR A 784 11.08 16.76 2.56
C TYR A 784 12.47 16.75 3.18
N SER A 785 12.80 15.71 3.95
CA SER A 785 14.14 15.48 4.49
C SER A 785 14.38 13.99 4.77
N SER A 786 15.41 13.43 4.14
CA SER A 786 15.93 12.08 4.37
C SER A 786 17.45 12.08 4.24
N GLY A 787 18.15 12.08 5.38
CA GLY A 787 19.61 12.20 5.40
C GLY A 787 20.07 13.54 4.83
N GLN A 788 20.85 13.50 3.73
CA GLN A 788 21.33 14.70 3.02
C GLN A 788 20.36 15.19 1.93
N ILE A 789 19.37 14.37 1.56
CA ILE A 789 18.39 14.69 0.52
C ILE A 789 17.22 15.42 1.16
N LYS A 790 17.04 16.69 0.83
CA LYS A 790 16.02 17.54 1.45
C LYS A 790 15.58 18.69 0.55
N PHE A 791 14.44 19.28 0.83
CA PHE A 791 14.06 20.60 0.32
C PHE A 791 13.02 21.25 1.22
N GLY A 792 12.89 22.57 1.10
CA GLY A 792 11.82 23.34 1.71
C GLY A 792 11.14 24.23 0.68
N PHE A 793 9.80 24.18 0.67
CA PHE A 793 8.97 24.81 -0.33
C PHE A 793 7.74 25.47 0.30
N GLN A 794 7.42 26.69 -0.13
CA GLN A 794 6.18 27.36 0.25
C GLN A 794 5.50 28.02 -0.95
N TYR A 795 4.23 27.68 -1.17
CA TYR A 795 3.34 28.46 -2.00
C TYR A 795 2.87 29.73 -1.25
N ASP A 796 3.09 30.91 -1.83
CA ASP A 796 2.67 32.18 -1.21
C ASP A 796 1.19 32.49 -1.47
N THR A 797 0.36 32.14 -0.49
CA THR A 797 -1.09 32.39 -0.52
C THR A 797 -1.49 33.87 -0.43
N ARG A 798 -0.54 34.78 -0.13
CA ARG A 798 -0.83 36.23 -0.02
C ARG A 798 -0.98 36.89 -1.38
N LEU A 799 -0.48 36.27 -2.46
CA LEU A 799 -0.24 36.97 -3.72
C LEU A 799 -1.15 36.53 -4.87
N THR A 800 -1.68 35.30 -4.91
CA THR A 800 -2.45 34.83 -6.09
C THR A 800 -3.51 33.75 -5.80
N LEU A 801 -4.46 33.58 -6.75
CA LEU A 801 -5.44 32.47 -6.81
C LEU A 801 -4.96 31.31 -7.70
N ARG A 802 -3.64 31.12 -7.84
CA ARG A 802 -3.03 30.22 -8.85
C ARG A 802 -2.19 29.07 -8.26
N PRO A 803 -2.74 28.22 -7.37
CA PRO A 803 -1.94 27.21 -6.70
C PRO A 803 -1.73 25.94 -7.54
N TYR A 804 -2.24 25.86 -8.77
CA TYR A 804 -2.27 24.59 -9.51
C TYR A 804 -1.13 24.46 -10.51
N ILE A 805 -0.28 23.46 -10.28
CA ILE A 805 0.82 23.03 -11.15
C ILE A 805 0.44 21.72 -11.85
N SER A 806 0.96 21.47 -13.05
CA SER A 806 0.75 20.16 -13.66
C SER A 806 1.50 19.08 -12.89
N ASP A 807 0.93 17.87 -12.83
CA ASP A 807 1.55 16.71 -12.22
C ASP A 807 3.00 16.47 -12.71
N LEU A 808 3.24 16.62 -14.02
CA LEU A 808 4.58 16.50 -14.60
C LEU A 808 5.49 17.68 -14.24
N ALA A 809 4.99 18.91 -14.28
CA ALA A 809 5.78 20.07 -13.85
C ALA A 809 6.17 19.99 -12.37
N LEU A 810 5.33 19.40 -11.52
CA LEU A 810 5.68 19.13 -10.13
C LEU A 810 6.81 18.09 -10.00
N ALA A 811 6.84 17.05 -10.84
CA ALA A 811 7.98 16.12 -10.89
C ALA A 811 9.29 16.85 -11.20
N SER A 812 9.28 17.72 -12.23
CA SER A 812 10.43 18.55 -12.59
C SER A 812 10.84 19.50 -11.47
N LEU A 813 9.88 20.09 -10.75
CA LEU A 813 10.15 20.95 -9.62
C LEU A 813 10.81 20.17 -8.48
N PHE A 814 10.32 18.98 -8.14
CA PHE A 814 10.92 18.14 -7.11
C PHE A 814 12.37 17.79 -7.42
N GLY A 815 12.66 17.39 -8.67
CA GLY A 815 14.03 17.15 -9.11
C GLY A 815 14.91 18.39 -8.89
N ALA A 816 14.44 19.56 -9.32
CA ALA A 816 15.21 20.79 -9.22
C ALA A 816 15.48 21.24 -7.77
N MET A 817 14.53 21.00 -6.86
CA MET A 817 14.71 21.34 -5.45
C MET A 817 15.65 20.36 -4.73
N LEU A 818 15.54 19.06 -5.04
CA LEU A 818 16.32 18.00 -4.41
C LEU A 818 17.79 17.98 -4.86
N ASP A 819 18.07 18.40 -6.10
CA ASP A 819 19.43 18.65 -6.59
C ASP A 819 20.23 19.63 -5.70
N LEU A 820 19.54 20.57 -5.06
CA LEU A 820 20.15 21.73 -4.42
C LEU A 820 20.06 21.72 -2.90
N GLY A 821 19.07 21.03 -2.33
CA GLY A 821 18.91 20.96 -0.87
C GLY A 821 18.41 22.26 -0.22
N TYR A 822 17.88 23.21 -1.00
CA TYR A 822 17.46 24.52 -0.49
C TYR A 822 16.14 24.43 0.28
N GLU A 823 16.05 25.18 1.38
CA GLU A 823 14.92 25.11 2.32
C GLU A 823 13.96 26.31 2.24
N ASP A 824 14.33 27.37 1.53
CA ASP A 824 13.61 28.64 1.44
C ASP A 824 13.02 28.92 0.04
N ILE A 825 12.77 27.90 -0.78
CA ILE A 825 12.17 28.13 -2.11
C ILE A 825 10.70 28.54 -1.95
N SER A 826 10.26 29.55 -2.70
CA SER A 826 8.88 30.03 -2.66
C SER A 826 8.32 30.35 -4.04
N CYS A 827 7.05 30.00 -4.25
CA CYS A 827 6.33 30.17 -5.50
C CYS A 827 5.16 31.14 -5.36
N ASN A 828 5.01 32.06 -6.31
CA ASN A 828 3.89 32.99 -6.40
C ASN A 828 2.68 32.37 -7.11
N GLY A 829 2.89 31.38 -7.99
CA GLY A 829 1.83 30.55 -8.56
C GLY A 829 2.02 30.17 -10.03
N PHE A 830 1.15 29.26 -10.46
CA PHE A 830 1.06 28.69 -11.81
C PHE A 830 -0.33 28.99 -12.37
N SER A 831 -1.26 28.01 -12.38
CA SER A 831 -2.61 28.17 -12.93
C SER A 831 -3.71 28.07 -11.89
N ASP A 832 -4.96 28.35 -12.29
CA ASP A 832 -6.14 28.01 -11.47
C ASP A 832 -6.52 26.52 -11.60
N HIS A 833 -7.56 26.09 -10.88
CA HIS A 833 -8.02 24.70 -10.86
C HIS A 833 -8.54 24.19 -12.22
N LEU A 834 -8.75 25.07 -13.19
CA LEU A 834 -9.19 24.74 -14.55
C LEU A 834 -8.02 24.79 -15.55
N GLY A 835 -6.81 25.12 -15.11
CA GLY A 835 -5.63 25.28 -15.95
C GLY A 835 -5.57 26.63 -16.65
N HIS A 836 -6.41 27.59 -16.27
CA HIS A 836 -6.44 28.92 -16.86
C HIS A 836 -5.28 29.79 -16.39
N SER A 837 -4.81 30.62 -17.32
CA SER A 837 -3.95 31.75 -17.00
C SER A 837 -4.81 32.89 -16.47
N ILE A 838 -4.69 33.16 -15.17
CA ILE A 838 -5.42 34.24 -14.46
C ILE A 838 -4.44 35.17 -13.72
N GLY A 839 -4.96 36.16 -12.99
CA GLY A 839 -4.13 37.00 -12.11
C GLY A 839 -3.16 37.93 -12.85
N GLY A 840 -3.52 38.40 -14.05
CA GLY A 840 -2.69 39.30 -14.87
C GLY A 840 -1.64 38.62 -15.74
N SER A 841 -1.37 37.32 -15.53
CA SER A 841 -0.52 36.53 -16.43
C SER A 841 -1.27 36.14 -17.71
N LYS A 842 -0.53 36.11 -18.82
CA LYS A 842 -1.02 35.65 -20.14
C LYS A 842 -0.45 34.29 -20.54
N SER A 843 0.44 33.68 -19.76
CA SER A 843 1.18 32.46 -20.15
C SER A 843 1.02 31.27 -19.20
N HIS A 844 0.47 31.46 -17.99
CA HIS A 844 0.36 30.43 -16.96
C HIS A 844 -0.80 29.46 -17.20
N ARG A 845 -0.77 28.79 -18.35
CA ARG A 845 -1.77 27.80 -18.73
C ARG A 845 -1.32 26.42 -18.31
N ASN A 846 -2.29 25.54 -18.08
CA ASN A 846 -2.11 24.10 -17.89
C ASN A 846 -1.19 23.69 -16.72
N GLY A 847 -0.84 24.64 -15.83
CA GLY A 847 0.10 24.39 -14.74
C GLY A 847 1.55 24.14 -15.19
N GLU A 848 1.94 24.56 -16.39
CA GLU A 848 3.30 24.30 -16.95
C GLU A 848 4.25 25.49 -16.77
N ASN A 849 3.70 26.70 -16.63
CA ASN A 849 4.45 27.95 -16.46
C ASN A 849 4.07 28.60 -15.13
N GLY A 850 5.05 29.19 -14.44
CA GLY A 850 4.89 29.69 -13.08
C GLY A 850 5.85 30.83 -12.74
N ASP A 851 5.64 31.42 -11.57
CA ASP A 851 6.49 32.49 -11.04
C ASP A 851 7.10 32.08 -9.69
N PHE A 852 8.42 32.10 -9.57
CA PHE A 852 9.15 31.89 -8.32
C PHE A 852 9.67 33.21 -7.76
N LYS A 853 9.74 33.33 -6.44
CA LYS A 853 10.42 34.45 -5.81
C LYS A 853 11.93 34.32 -5.99
N TYR A 854 12.61 35.45 -6.12
CA TYR A 854 14.07 35.47 -6.11
C TYR A 854 14.61 35.10 -4.73
N LEU A 855 15.64 34.24 -4.71
CA LEU A 855 16.32 33.82 -3.50
C LEU A 855 17.07 34.99 -2.86
N ARG A 856 16.98 35.10 -1.54
CA ARG A 856 17.58 36.19 -0.76
C ARG A 856 18.82 35.70 0.00
N LEU A 857 19.80 36.58 0.17
CA LEU A 857 21.00 36.29 0.99
C LEU A 857 20.68 36.00 2.47
N ASP A 858 19.54 36.53 2.95
CA ASP A 858 19.07 36.34 4.33
C ASP A 858 18.22 35.05 4.51
N ASN A 859 18.02 34.26 3.46
CA ASN A 859 17.17 33.06 3.42
C ASN A 859 15.70 33.29 3.83
N THR A 860 15.21 34.54 3.79
CA THR A 860 13.85 34.88 4.24
C THR A 860 12.80 34.85 3.11
N THR A 861 13.16 34.29 1.95
CA THR A 861 12.37 34.25 0.71
C THR A 861 10.90 33.84 0.91
N GLN A 862 10.66 32.82 1.74
CA GLN A 862 9.33 32.31 2.10
C GLN A 862 8.51 33.30 2.95
N SER A 863 9.14 33.88 3.97
CA SER A 863 8.48 34.77 4.94
C SER A 863 8.21 36.20 4.42
N GLN A 864 8.99 36.69 3.46
CA GLN A 864 8.89 38.06 2.95
C GLN A 864 8.12 38.17 1.63
N SER A 865 7.76 39.41 1.26
CA SER A 865 7.30 39.72 -0.10
C SER A 865 8.40 39.47 -1.13
N SER A 866 8.00 39.31 -2.39
CA SER A 866 8.92 39.24 -3.53
C SER A 866 10.02 40.30 -3.47
N LEU A 867 11.28 39.90 -3.66
CA LEU A 867 12.42 40.81 -3.75
C LEU A 867 12.40 41.56 -5.08
N HIS A 868 12.45 42.89 -5.05
CA HIS A 868 12.56 43.76 -6.22
C HIS A 868 14.04 44.00 -6.59
N ILE A 869 14.56 43.25 -7.57
CA ILE A 869 15.98 43.27 -7.98
C ILE A 869 16.34 44.47 -8.87
N ASP A 870 15.36 45.28 -9.27
CA ASP A 870 15.58 46.58 -9.90
C ASP A 870 15.91 47.68 -8.87
N VAL A 871 15.44 47.53 -7.62
CA VAL A 871 15.64 48.48 -6.53
C VAL A 871 16.76 48.04 -5.59
N SER A 872 16.75 46.77 -5.16
CA SER A 872 17.69 46.22 -4.19
C SER A 872 18.32 44.90 -4.66
N PRO A 873 19.03 44.90 -5.82
CA PRO A 873 19.68 43.70 -6.35
C PRO A 873 20.72 43.09 -5.40
N GLU A 874 21.32 43.88 -4.52
CA GLU A 874 22.31 43.47 -3.53
C GLU A 874 21.78 42.51 -2.47
N LEU A 875 20.46 42.39 -2.32
CA LEU A 875 19.83 41.44 -1.38
C LEU A 875 19.59 40.05 -1.99
N MET A 876 19.74 39.91 -3.31
CA MET A 876 19.55 38.65 -4.02
C MET A 876 20.78 37.75 -3.83
N ASP A 877 20.55 36.47 -3.50
CA ASP A 877 21.59 35.46 -3.57
C ASP A 877 21.76 34.99 -5.02
N GLU A 878 22.53 35.75 -5.80
CA GLU A 878 22.77 35.49 -7.23
C GLU A 878 23.37 34.11 -7.49
N ALA A 879 24.22 33.61 -6.59
CA ALA A 879 24.86 32.31 -6.75
C ALA A 879 23.83 31.18 -6.60
N ARG A 880 23.06 31.18 -5.51
CA ARG A 880 21.98 30.20 -5.30
C ARG A 880 20.91 30.31 -6.38
N GLN A 881 20.59 31.53 -6.81
CA GLN A 881 19.61 31.76 -7.87
C GLN A 881 20.07 31.16 -9.21
N ASN A 882 21.33 31.31 -9.58
CA ASN A 882 21.87 30.71 -10.79
C ASN A 882 21.89 29.19 -10.72
N SER A 883 22.29 28.59 -9.58
CA SER A 883 22.20 27.13 -9.39
C SER A 883 20.77 26.62 -9.50
N PHE A 884 19.79 27.36 -8.97
CA PHE A 884 18.37 27.02 -9.12
C PHE A 884 17.92 27.11 -10.57
N ASN A 885 18.34 28.14 -11.31
CA ASN A 885 18.04 28.27 -12.73
C ASN A 885 18.65 27.12 -13.56
N ASP A 886 19.88 26.72 -13.26
CA ASP A 886 20.55 25.62 -13.96
C ASP A 886 19.82 24.30 -13.72
N SER A 887 19.37 24.04 -12.50
CA SER A 887 18.61 22.83 -12.16
C SER A 887 17.18 22.85 -12.73
N LEU A 888 16.48 24.00 -12.72
CA LEU A 888 15.20 24.16 -13.44
C LEU A 888 15.36 23.90 -14.95
N TYR A 889 16.46 24.37 -15.53
CA TYR A 889 16.77 24.12 -16.93
C TYR A 889 17.03 22.64 -17.20
N LYS A 890 17.80 21.95 -16.34
CA LYS A 890 18.03 20.50 -16.38
C LYS A 890 16.69 19.73 -16.44
N TYR A 891 15.77 20.02 -15.53
CA TYR A 891 14.49 19.32 -15.40
C TYR A 891 13.35 19.78 -16.33
N GLY A 892 13.62 20.69 -17.28
CA GLY A 892 12.72 20.90 -18.42
C GLY A 892 12.24 22.33 -18.67
N TRP A 893 12.50 23.30 -17.80
CA TRP A 893 12.15 24.70 -18.10
C TRP A 893 13.23 25.36 -18.96
N LYS A 894 13.06 25.30 -20.28
CA LYS A 894 14.08 25.73 -21.25
C LYS A 894 14.04 27.22 -21.61
N ASP A 895 13.07 27.98 -21.09
CA ASP A 895 12.96 29.42 -21.33
C ASP A 895 12.61 30.18 -20.05
N LEU A 896 13.64 30.63 -19.32
CA LEU A 896 13.49 31.43 -18.11
C LEU A 896 13.43 32.93 -18.45
N ARG A 897 12.63 33.70 -17.72
CA ARG A 897 12.45 35.13 -17.92
C ARG A 897 12.64 35.89 -16.62
N ALA A 898 13.49 36.92 -16.65
CA ALA A 898 13.87 37.70 -15.47
C ALA A 898 14.22 39.14 -15.87
N TRP A 899 14.30 40.03 -14.89
CA TRP A 899 14.84 41.37 -15.10
C TRP A 899 16.37 41.36 -15.19
N THR A 900 16.92 42.28 -16.00
CA THR A 900 18.36 42.55 -16.05
C THR A 900 18.66 43.67 -15.05
N TYR A 901 19.49 43.39 -14.06
CA TYR A 901 19.76 44.29 -12.95
C TYR A 901 21.21 44.77 -12.97
N LYS A 902 21.54 45.74 -12.10
CA LYS A 902 22.87 46.32 -12.00
C LYS A 902 23.38 46.26 -10.58
N ILE A 903 24.63 45.83 -10.41
CA ILE A 903 25.39 45.94 -9.17
C ILE A 903 26.66 46.72 -9.51
N ASP A 904 26.96 47.77 -8.75
CA ASP A 904 28.10 48.68 -8.98
C ASP A 904 28.17 49.23 -10.42
N GLY A 905 26.99 49.55 -10.99
CA GLY A 905 26.86 50.07 -12.35
C GLY A 905 27.06 49.05 -13.48
N LYS A 906 27.41 47.78 -13.16
CA LYS A 906 27.57 46.70 -14.14
C LYS A 906 26.28 45.91 -14.31
N SER A 907 25.84 45.74 -15.54
CA SER A 907 24.65 44.94 -15.87
C SER A 907 24.94 43.45 -15.69
N ARG A 908 24.00 42.72 -15.09
CA ARG A 908 24.07 41.28 -14.84
C ARG A 908 22.81 40.57 -15.34
N ASN A 909 22.96 39.31 -15.73
CA ASN A 909 21.87 38.43 -16.14
C ASN A 909 21.98 37.10 -15.39
N LEU A 910 20.85 36.52 -15.03
CA LEU A 910 20.79 35.18 -14.44
C LEU A 910 20.97 34.10 -15.52
N ASN A 911 21.48 32.94 -15.12
CA ASN A 911 21.66 31.79 -16.01
C ASN A 911 20.33 31.39 -16.66
N HIS A 912 20.41 31.00 -17.94
CA HIS A 912 19.27 30.59 -18.79
C HIS A 912 18.14 31.63 -18.93
N ALA A 913 18.26 32.82 -18.35
CA ALA A 913 17.20 33.82 -18.30
C ALA A 913 17.36 34.88 -19.38
N LYS A 914 16.25 35.19 -20.06
CA LYS A 914 16.16 36.33 -20.99
C LYS A 914 15.50 37.51 -20.29
N HIS A 915 15.98 38.72 -20.61
CA HIS A 915 15.38 39.94 -20.11
C HIS A 915 13.89 40.02 -20.44
N LEU A 916 13.06 40.31 -19.44
CA LEU A 916 11.65 40.60 -19.61
C LEU A 916 11.21 41.77 -18.73
N VAL A 917 10.56 42.75 -19.36
CA VAL A 917 10.08 43.94 -18.67
C VAL A 917 9.04 43.56 -17.61
N SER A 918 9.05 44.28 -16.47
CA SER A 918 8.17 44.05 -15.32
C SER A 918 8.41 42.75 -14.54
N HIS A 919 9.44 41.97 -14.86
CA HIS A 919 9.81 40.75 -14.13
C HIS A 919 10.94 41.00 -13.13
N HIS A 920 10.88 42.15 -12.45
CA HIS A 920 11.91 42.58 -11.49
C HIS A 920 11.66 42.06 -10.08
N HIS A 921 10.54 41.34 -9.85
CA HIS A 921 10.18 40.84 -8.53
C HIS A 921 9.91 39.32 -8.48
N HIS A 922 10.15 38.60 -9.57
CA HIS A 922 9.99 37.15 -9.67
C HIS A 922 10.75 36.60 -10.88
N LEU A 923 11.18 35.34 -10.79
CA LEU A 923 11.61 34.53 -11.91
C LEU A 923 10.39 33.88 -12.56
N HIS A 924 10.19 34.12 -13.86
CA HIS A 924 9.13 33.47 -14.61
C HIS A 924 9.69 32.27 -15.39
N VAL A 925 9.09 31.10 -15.18
CA VAL A 925 9.47 29.85 -15.85
C VAL A 925 8.48 29.54 -16.95
N GLN A 926 8.98 29.26 -18.14
CA GLN A 926 8.18 28.84 -19.29
C GLN A 926 8.99 27.94 -20.24
N GLY A 927 8.37 27.56 -21.36
CA GLY A 927 9.00 26.65 -22.32
C GLY A 927 9.22 25.26 -21.74
N PHE A 928 8.25 24.78 -20.96
CA PHE A 928 8.31 23.50 -20.28
C PHE A 928 8.39 22.34 -21.29
N SER A 929 9.52 21.64 -21.28
CA SER A 929 9.88 20.54 -22.16
C SER A 929 10.86 19.61 -21.43
N PRO A 930 10.39 18.84 -20.43
CA PRO A 930 11.21 17.88 -19.71
C PRO A 930 11.60 16.71 -20.63
N ASP A 931 12.70 16.03 -20.28
CA ASP A 931 13.02 14.72 -20.85
C ASP A 931 12.16 13.68 -20.14
N ILE A 932 11.11 13.22 -20.82
CA ILE A 932 10.10 12.32 -20.24
C ILE A 932 9.96 11.02 -21.03
N ASP A 933 10.10 9.90 -20.33
CA ASP A 933 9.73 8.57 -20.81
C ASP A 933 8.34 8.19 -20.29
N ASN A 934 7.46 7.72 -21.17
CA ASN A 934 6.09 7.31 -20.82
C ASN A 934 5.95 5.79 -20.92
N ALA A 935 5.67 5.14 -19.79
CA ALA A 935 5.37 3.72 -19.71
C ALA A 935 3.90 3.51 -19.28
N ASP A 936 3.20 2.66 -20.01
CA ASP A 936 1.93 2.06 -19.59
C ASP A 936 2.23 0.70 -18.95
N GLU A 937 1.71 0.44 -17.74
CA GLU A 937 2.01 -0.76 -16.96
C GLU A 937 0.80 -1.56 -16.53
#